data_AF-A0A368X4M1-F1
#
_entry.id   AF-A0A368X4M1-F1
#
_cell.length_a   1.000
_cell.length_b   1.000
_cell.length_c   1.000
_cell.angle_alpha   90.00
_cell.angle_beta   90.00
_cell.angle_gamma   90.00
#
_symmetry.space_group_name_H-M   'P 1'
#
loop_
_entity.id
_entity.type
_entity.pdbx_description
1 polymer ?
#
loop_
_entity_poly.entity_id
_entity_poly.type
_entity_poly.pdbx_seq_one_letter_code
_entity_poly.pdbx_strand_id
1 'polypeptide(L)'
;EAAQCLGLKTGAEYFRGYEKDPKLPSQPNKTYSEHWISWPHFLGNENAINRELTSKYPEFWKAIQCYVEAGTGQSNKYSHLRALLRFYVDKLGLVDDPGAMLSRDIPFDERAYENFINVTADTVKKPRHNACSAFFEWILETYCSDEDENGELIVLPGYRNPLRTVLKGLLDQLPSYKRSESDKPPLPMDAIVRAKQHLIPLEATSFRDLYQLHPFLEDCWFGVDPQLIDDNDPNCIYRVVKKERKRGRKRYFEEMHELWSPVKIVANYTLLSIPLRGQQICWLDSGEGDEFVPLWRDGKVHWIENPSPLATRKRNKGFIQKGNNDGELSAYITTNKTGKKLGGYDIPFMPEDLAYWIIQLREWQSKYNPIEELTLWTQINPQQRIHKDILKRRGKQSFLFRDPASHACDEKASPMRTTTAFTRTLPALLFHSQRPGADLAEKIEKKSSVDYKSQFTPHALRVSLITAYIVDGRAPIAVISKLVGHSSLVMTIYYTKVGASKMRLEMAAAEKRALEQSHYRYEDLILQKKIEEARPELIATDRSIMDQCLTPNWPSGAFQLMSFGICPMSGNKCDEGGMALVERKVEAQYAPVPNGYLGTRNCPQCRFFITGPAFLGGLSAIANEIILEINVTRNEYHELEEKRQTLDDERYDAESSGQFFGKERTLKKITSAYEEKAKKLDMLLTDLQHLYRLISQSTELLKTSETGQHQLIVSGNYVEMEMHLEEQSSEFRLLAEVCANAEIYESASASRARPLLSQMLDKLADTNGIAPAIFRLTEDQQLKAANQVVRLIMQVTQNNWHVADQLINGQITLEDLAEPLQLGDVRQEIESAMNGSLKFPLEIESCNE
;
A
#
# COMPACT_ATOMS: atom_id res chain seq x y z
N GLU A 1 53.41 8.32 -7.43
CA GLU A 1 54.45 9.36 -7.28
C GLU A 1 54.07 10.67 -7.96
N ALA A 2 54.02 10.78 -9.29
CA ALA A 2 53.63 12.04 -9.96
C ALA A 2 52.29 12.64 -9.46
N ALA A 3 51.26 11.81 -9.27
CA ALA A 3 49.98 12.23 -8.71
C ALA A 3 50.07 12.75 -7.25
N GLN A 4 51.02 12.22 -6.49
CA GLN A 4 51.27 12.57 -5.09
C GLN A 4 52.08 13.88 -4.98
N CYS A 5 53.05 14.09 -5.87
CA CYS A 5 53.81 15.35 -5.97
C CYS A 5 52.92 16.54 -6.34
N LEU A 6 51.84 16.31 -7.10
CA LEU A 6 50.81 17.32 -7.40
C LEU A 6 49.83 17.57 -6.25
N GLY A 7 49.95 16.86 -5.12
CA GLY A 7 49.12 17.03 -3.94
C GLY A 7 47.67 16.57 -4.10
N LEU A 8 47.38 15.70 -5.07
CA LEU A 8 46.03 15.21 -5.37
C LEU A 8 45.62 14.13 -4.36
N LYS A 9 44.57 14.38 -3.56
CA LYS A 9 44.18 13.52 -2.43
C LYS A 9 42.97 12.64 -2.77
N THR A 10 42.06 13.09 -3.61
CA THR A 10 40.85 12.32 -3.94
C THR A 10 40.79 11.94 -5.41
N GLY A 11 40.05 10.87 -5.76
CA GLY A 11 39.81 10.52 -7.15
C GLY A 11 39.17 11.68 -7.94
N ALA A 12 38.30 12.47 -7.30
CA ALA A 12 37.69 13.65 -7.89
C ALA A 12 38.68 14.82 -8.12
N GLU A 13 39.69 14.98 -7.25
CA GLU A 13 40.80 15.91 -7.49
C GLU A 13 41.72 15.39 -8.60
N TYR A 14 41.99 14.09 -8.62
CA TYR A 14 42.79 13.48 -9.67
C TYR A 14 42.18 13.70 -11.06
N PHE A 15 40.90 13.42 -11.24
CA PHE A 15 40.23 13.67 -12.52
C PHE A 15 40.20 15.13 -12.95
N ARG A 16 40.29 16.08 -12.00
CA ARG A 16 40.39 17.52 -12.30
C ARG A 16 41.83 18.00 -12.55
N GLY A 17 42.83 17.22 -12.16
CA GLY A 17 44.23 17.66 -12.11
C GLY A 17 45.23 16.77 -12.86
N TYR A 18 44.83 15.61 -13.37
CA TYR A 18 45.74 14.66 -14.01
C TYR A 18 46.42 15.23 -15.27
N GLU A 19 45.74 16.11 -16.01
CA GLU A 19 46.28 16.76 -17.22
C GLU A 19 47.45 17.71 -16.92
N LYS A 20 47.69 18.07 -15.66
CA LYS A 20 48.81 18.92 -15.23
C LYS A 20 50.16 18.21 -15.31
N ASP A 21 50.19 16.88 -15.39
CA ASP A 21 51.41 16.11 -15.63
C ASP A 21 51.17 15.09 -16.76
N PRO A 22 51.91 15.17 -17.88
CA PRO A 22 51.71 14.28 -19.03
C PRO A 22 52.00 12.80 -18.73
N LYS A 23 52.60 12.47 -17.57
CA LYS A 23 52.82 11.08 -17.12
C LYS A 23 51.60 10.48 -16.41
N LEU A 24 50.53 11.24 -16.19
CA LEU A 24 49.32 10.76 -15.51
C LEU A 24 48.24 10.34 -16.51
N PRO A 25 47.85 9.06 -16.57
CA PRO A 25 46.80 8.61 -17.48
C PRO A 25 45.41 8.98 -16.94
N SER A 26 44.45 9.23 -17.85
CA SER A 26 43.06 9.57 -17.49
C SER A 26 42.33 8.44 -16.75
N GLN A 27 42.76 7.18 -16.94
CA GLN A 27 42.21 6.00 -16.26
C GLN A 27 43.36 5.15 -15.70
N PRO A 28 43.93 5.55 -14.55
CA PRO A 28 45.10 4.88 -13.98
C PRO A 28 44.78 3.46 -13.49
N ASN A 29 43.51 3.18 -13.15
CA ASN A 29 43.03 1.84 -12.78
C ASN A 29 43.05 0.81 -13.89
N LYS A 30 42.96 1.25 -15.15
CA LYS A 30 43.09 0.38 -16.31
C LYS A 30 44.51 0.34 -16.85
N THR A 31 45.19 1.48 -16.79
CA THR A 31 46.56 1.62 -17.32
C THR A 31 47.57 0.87 -16.46
N TYR A 32 47.37 0.82 -15.15
CA TYR A 32 48.22 0.09 -14.20
C TYR A 32 47.53 -1.16 -13.66
N SER A 33 46.62 -1.79 -14.41
CA SER A 33 45.73 -2.85 -13.92
C SER A 33 46.43 -3.99 -13.18
N GLU A 34 47.65 -4.38 -13.60
CA GLU A 34 48.44 -5.43 -12.95
C GLU A 34 48.98 -5.03 -11.56
N HIS A 35 49.12 -3.73 -11.30
CA HIS A 35 49.63 -3.17 -10.05
C HIS A 35 48.62 -2.26 -9.35
N TRP A 36 47.39 -2.20 -9.87
CA TRP A 36 46.34 -1.31 -9.38
C TRP A 36 45.61 -1.96 -8.21
N ILE A 37 45.81 -1.38 -7.04
CA ILE A 37 45.20 -1.87 -5.79
C ILE A 37 43.93 -1.08 -5.48
N SER A 38 44.04 0.25 -5.35
CA SER A 38 42.91 1.12 -5.02
C SER A 38 43.22 2.60 -5.33
N TRP A 39 42.19 3.45 -5.41
CA TRP A 39 42.36 4.91 -5.54
C TRP A 39 43.21 5.51 -4.42
N PRO A 40 42.98 5.14 -3.14
CA PRO A 40 43.86 5.57 -2.07
C PRO A 40 45.32 5.09 -2.28
N HIS A 41 45.58 3.82 -2.66
CA HIS A 41 46.95 3.31 -2.94
C HIS A 41 47.70 4.20 -3.92
N PHE A 42 47.03 4.49 -5.03
CA PHE A 42 47.60 5.25 -6.12
C PHE A 42 47.89 6.71 -5.76
N LEU A 43 46.98 7.35 -5.02
CA LEU A 43 47.09 8.75 -4.59
C LEU A 43 47.91 8.93 -3.31
N GLY A 44 48.55 7.87 -2.79
CA GLY A 44 49.28 7.94 -1.50
C GLY A 44 48.37 8.15 -0.30
N ASN A 45 47.07 7.88 -0.48
CA ASN A 45 46.01 7.95 0.51
C ASN A 45 45.56 6.57 1.02
N GLU A 46 46.13 5.46 0.52
CA GLU A 46 46.18 4.25 1.33
C GLU A 46 47.10 4.62 2.46
N ASN A 47 46.46 4.90 3.58
CA ASN A 47 46.98 4.72 4.92
C ASN A 47 48.26 3.85 4.88
N ALA A 48 49.44 4.46 4.80
CA ALA A 48 50.66 3.90 5.37
C ALA A 48 50.34 3.42 6.79
N ILE A 49 49.52 4.21 7.48
CA ILE A 49 48.76 3.95 8.71
C ILE A 49 48.02 2.59 8.73
N ASN A 50 47.48 2.04 7.63
CA ASN A 50 46.75 0.75 7.68
C ASN A 50 47.72 -0.41 7.69
N ARG A 51 48.78 -0.36 6.88
CA ARG A 51 49.85 -1.37 6.92
C ARG A 51 50.61 -1.28 8.25
N GLU A 52 50.87 -0.06 8.73
CA GLU A 52 51.45 0.22 10.03
C GLU A 52 50.56 -0.28 11.18
N LEU A 53 49.25 0.01 11.18
CA LEU A 53 48.33 -0.49 12.21
C LEU A 53 48.16 -2.00 12.18
N THR A 54 48.10 -2.64 10.99
CA THR A 54 48.07 -4.11 10.91
C THR A 54 49.40 -4.74 11.29
N SER A 55 50.51 -4.01 11.19
CA SER A 55 51.84 -4.45 11.64
C SER A 55 52.08 -4.16 13.13
N LYS A 56 51.43 -3.13 13.68
CA LYS A 56 51.50 -2.70 15.09
C LYS A 56 50.53 -3.49 15.97
N TYR A 57 49.39 -3.90 15.40
CA TYR A 57 48.34 -4.68 16.05
C TYR A 57 47.94 -5.94 15.26
N PRO A 58 48.88 -6.87 14.98
CA PRO A 58 48.62 -8.09 14.22
C PRO A 58 47.56 -9.01 14.83
N GLU A 59 47.55 -9.22 16.15
CA GLU A 59 46.61 -10.14 16.79
C GLU A 59 45.19 -9.56 16.84
N PHE A 60 45.07 -8.25 17.10
CA PHE A 60 43.78 -7.57 17.04
C PHE A 60 43.20 -7.53 15.61
N TRP A 61 44.05 -7.38 14.60
CA TRP A 61 43.62 -7.44 13.21
C TRP A 61 43.15 -8.84 12.81
N LYS A 62 43.85 -9.89 13.26
CA LYS A 62 43.47 -11.28 13.04
C LYS A 62 42.13 -11.62 13.69
N ALA A 63 41.89 -11.14 14.92
CA ALA A 63 40.59 -11.25 15.59
C ALA A 63 39.47 -10.57 14.80
N ILE A 64 39.69 -9.35 14.28
CA ILE A 64 38.73 -8.66 13.40
C ILE A 64 38.47 -9.48 12.13
N GLN A 65 39.50 -10.04 11.50
CA GLN A 65 39.33 -10.88 10.31
C GLN A 65 38.48 -12.11 10.61
N CYS A 66 38.79 -12.87 11.66
CA CYS A 66 38.02 -14.04 12.08
C CYS A 66 36.54 -13.71 12.35
N TYR A 67 36.26 -12.66 13.14
CA TYR A 67 34.89 -12.24 13.46
C TYR A 67 34.12 -11.77 12.22
N VAL A 68 34.76 -10.98 11.35
CA VAL A 68 34.08 -10.43 10.18
C VAL A 68 33.86 -11.51 9.13
N GLU A 69 34.80 -12.42 8.95
CA GLU A 69 34.66 -13.56 8.05
C GLU A 69 33.54 -14.48 8.53
N ALA A 70 33.47 -14.83 9.81
CA ALA A 70 32.39 -15.66 10.37
C ALA A 70 30.96 -15.07 10.24
N GLY A 71 30.82 -13.77 9.97
CA GLY A 71 29.53 -13.06 9.97
C GLY A 71 29.03 -12.54 8.61
N THR A 72 27.77 -12.09 8.57
CA THR A 72 27.18 -11.39 7.42
C THR A 72 27.46 -9.87 7.45
N GLY A 73 27.43 -9.20 6.30
CA GLY A 73 27.59 -7.73 6.22
C GLY A 73 29.05 -7.26 6.32
N GLN A 74 29.97 -8.05 5.78
CA GLN A 74 31.42 -7.92 5.97
C GLN A 74 31.97 -6.52 5.70
N SER A 75 31.55 -5.88 4.61
CA SER A 75 32.03 -4.53 4.23
C SER A 75 31.77 -3.49 5.33
N ASN A 76 30.57 -3.49 5.92
CA ASN A 76 30.21 -2.53 6.96
C ASN A 76 30.93 -2.84 8.27
N LYS A 77 31.00 -4.12 8.67
CA LYS A 77 31.74 -4.54 9.87
C LYS A 77 33.21 -4.17 9.80
N TYR A 78 33.89 -4.43 8.66
CA TYR A 78 35.26 -3.99 8.45
C TYR A 78 35.40 -2.48 8.58
N SER A 79 34.48 -1.70 8.00
CA SER A 79 34.55 -0.24 8.10
C SER A 79 34.43 0.27 9.54
N HIS A 80 33.57 -0.33 10.36
CA HIS A 80 33.37 0.07 11.76
C HIS A 80 34.53 -0.38 12.66
N LEU A 81 34.98 -1.63 12.54
CA LEU A 81 36.04 -2.19 13.36
C LEU A 81 37.43 -1.64 13.01
N ARG A 82 37.66 -1.27 11.74
CA ARG A 82 38.86 -0.49 11.35
C ARG A 82 38.87 0.88 12.03
N ALA A 83 37.70 1.53 12.13
CA ALA A 83 37.60 2.81 12.82
C ALA A 83 37.85 2.65 14.33
N LEU A 84 37.40 1.54 14.93
CA LEU A 84 37.69 1.22 16.34
C LEU A 84 39.21 1.04 16.57
N LEU A 85 39.87 0.23 15.74
CA LEU A 85 41.31 0.00 15.84
C LEU A 85 42.11 1.32 15.72
N ARG A 86 41.71 2.19 14.79
CA ARG A 86 42.41 3.45 14.54
C ARG A 86 42.14 4.55 15.58
N PHE A 87 40.87 4.78 15.92
CA PHE A 87 40.48 5.97 16.68
C PHE A 87 40.30 5.72 18.18
N TYR A 88 40.27 4.45 18.60
CA TYR A 88 40.17 4.05 19.99
C TYR A 88 41.43 3.31 20.45
N VAL A 89 41.76 2.16 19.84
CA VAL A 89 42.88 1.29 20.27
C VAL A 89 44.24 1.96 20.11
N ASP A 90 44.54 2.47 18.89
CA ASP A 90 45.82 3.13 18.61
C ASP A 90 45.98 4.47 19.34
N LYS A 91 44.88 5.23 19.49
CA LYS A 91 44.89 6.54 20.17
C LYS A 91 45.16 6.42 21.68
N LEU A 92 44.69 5.33 22.30
CA LEU A 92 44.93 5.04 23.72
C LEU A 92 46.23 4.24 23.95
N GLY A 93 46.90 3.79 22.88
CA GLY A 93 48.14 3.01 22.97
C GLY A 93 47.95 1.67 23.69
N LEU A 94 46.80 1.01 23.51
CA LEU A 94 46.49 -0.26 24.17
C LEU A 94 47.41 -1.38 23.67
N VAL A 95 47.51 -2.47 24.45
CA VAL A 95 48.30 -3.67 24.10
C VAL A 95 47.63 -4.43 22.95
N ASP A 96 48.42 -5.05 22.08
CA ASP A 96 47.93 -5.94 21.01
C ASP A 96 47.50 -7.31 21.56
N ASP A 97 46.55 -7.30 22.50
CA ASP A 97 45.90 -8.49 23.01
C ASP A 97 44.39 -8.20 23.14
N PRO A 98 43.55 -8.76 22.24
CA PRO A 98 42.10 -8.62 22.29
C PRO A 98 41.49 -9.04 23.63
N GLY A 99 42.01 -10.10 24.25
CA GLY A 99 41.48 -10.66 25.50
C GLY A 99 41.81 -9.79 26.71
N ALA A 100 43.05 -9.30 26.81
CA ALA A 100 43.50 -8.44 27.91
C ALA A 100 42.63 -7.17 28.06
N MET A 101 42.16 -6.59 26.96
CA MET A 101 41.30 -5.40 26.96
C MET A 101 39.93 -5.63 27.63
N LEU A 102 39.49 -6.88 27.74
CA LEU A 102 38.24 -7.26 28.43
C LEU A 102 38.46 -7.62 29.90
N SER A 103 39.70 -7.64 30.38
CA SER A 103 39.99 -7.84 31.80
C SER A 103 39.49 -6.66 32.63
N ARG A 104 38.95 -6.95 33.82
CA ARG A 104 38.56 -5.95 34.82
C ARG A 104 39.73 -5.13 35.36
N ASP A 105 40.95 -5.63 35.20
CA ASP A 105 42.17 -4.96 35.69
C ASP A 105 42.61 -3.79 34.79
N ILE A 106 42.13 -3.74 33.53
CA ILE A 106 42.38 -2.63 32.62
C ILE A 106 41.19 -1.65 32.66
N PRO A 107 41.39 -0.39 33.08
CA PRO A 107 40.30 0.58 33.11
C PRO A 107 39.87 0.95 31.68
N PHE A 108 38.57 0.79 31.40
CA PHE A 108 37.98 1.16 30.12
C PHE A 108 37.70 2.67 30.08
N ASP A 109 38.30 3.40 29.13
CA ASP A 109 38.05 4.83 28.97
C ASP A 109 36.71 5.08 28.28
N GLU A 110 35.68 5.32 29.09
CA GLU A 110 34.30 5.62 28.68
C GLU A 110 34.24 6.91 27.84
N ARG A 111 34.93 7.98 28.27
CA ARG A 111 34.88 9.29 27.61
C ARG A 111 35.53 9.23 26.23
N ALA A 112 36.64 8.51 26.09
CA ALA A 112 37.26 8.30 24.79
C ALA A 112 36.35 7.50 23.83
N TYR A 113 35.62 6.50 24.36
CA TYR A 113 34.70 5.70 23.55
C TYR A 113 33.44 6.48 23.14
N GLU A 114 32.84 7.23 24.07
CA GLU A 114 31.72 8.12 23.77
C GLU A 114 32.10 9.17 22.74
N ASN A 115 33.27 9.79 22.85
CA ASN A 115 33.79 10.71 21.85
C ASN A 115 34.00 10.03 20.49
N PHE A 116 34.53 8.80 20.47
CA PHE A 116 34.67 8.02 19.24
C PHE A 116 33.32 7.78 18.54
N ILE A 117 32.25 7.52 19.28
CA ILE A 117 30.91 7.37 18.72
C ILE A 117 30.34 8.74 18.30
N ASN A 118 30.45 9.76 19.15
CA ASN A 118 29.82 11.06 18.94
C ASN A 118 30.42 11.90 17.81
N VAL A 119 31.71 11.73 17.50
CA VAL A 119 32.39 12.39 16.37
C VAL A 119 31.85 11.93 15.01
N THR A 120 31.03 10.87 14.98
CA THR A 120 30.56 10.27 13.74
C THR A 120 29.13 10.69 13.41
N ALA A 121 28.75 10.71 12.14
CA ALA A 121 27.40 11.13 11.71
C ALA A 121 26.30 10.31 12.40
N ASP A 122 25.18 10.96 12.76
CA ASP A 122 24.10 10.36 13.56
C ASP A 122 23.55 9.04 13.00
N THR A 123 23.50 8.91 11.67
CA THR A 123 23.06 7.69 10.99
C THR A 123 23.98 6.49 11.19
N VAL A 124 25.23 6.71 11.60
CA VAL A 124 26.30 5.70 11.71
C VAL A 124 26.62 5.36 13.18
N LYS A 125 26.23 6.20 14.15
CA LYS A 125 26.53 6.02 15.58
C LYS A 125 26.04 4.67 16.12
N LYS A 126 24.75 4.37 15.92
CA LYS A 126 24.11 3.13 16.41
C LYS A 126 24.63 1.86 15.71
N PRO A 127 24.76 1.79 14.37
CA PRO A 127 25.41 0.66 13.70
C PRO A 127 26.87 0.43 14.13
N ARG A 128 27.64 1.50 14.33
CA ARG A 128 29.04 1.41 14.79
C ARG A 128 29.12 0.86 16.22
N HIS A 129 28.31 1.38 17.14
CA HIS A 129 28.27 0.89 18.52
C HIS A 129 27.87 -0.60 18.59
N ASN A 130 26.82 -1.00 17.84
CA ASN A 130 26.40 -2.41 17.77
C ASN A 130 27.49 -3.32 17.21
N ALA A 131 28.20 -2.88 16.16
CA ALA A 131 29.29 -3.65 15.58
C ALA A 131 30.45 -3.86 16.57
N CYS A 132 30.81 -2.83 17.34
CA CYS A 132 31.87 -2.90 18.36
C CYS A 132 31.43 -3.73 19.57
N SER A 133 30.20 -3.56 20.07
CA SER A 133 29.66 -4.35 21.18
C SER A 133 29.60 -5.84 20.86
N ALA A 134 29.12 -6.20 19.66
CA ALA A 134 29.08 -7.58 19.21
C ALA A 134 30.47 -8.17 18.96
N PHE A 135 31.44 -7.36 18.55
CA PHE A 135 32.82 -7.80 18.40
C PHE A 135 33.49 -8.06 19.76
N PHE A 136 33.25 -7.22 20.77
CA PHE A 136 33.76 -7.45 22.12
C PHE A 136 33.11 -8.66 22.79
N GLU A 137 31.84 -8.92 22.50
CA GLU A 137 31.19 -10.17 22.95
C GLU A 137 31.85 -11.39 22.32
N TRP A 138 32.11 -11.34 21.01
CA TRP A 138 32.77 -12.44 20.32
C TRP A 138 34.21 -12.67 20.83
N ILE A 139 34.95 -11.60 21.16
CA ILE A 139 36.26 -11.74 21.80
C ILE A 139 36.12 -12.42 23.17
N LEU A 140 35.11 -12.03 23.98
CA LEU A 140 34.85 -12.62 25.28
C LEU A 140 34.58 -14.13 25.17
N GLU A 141 33.77 -14.55 24.20
CA GLU A 141 33.41 -15.95 23.92
C GLU A 141 34.55 -16.77 23.27
N THR A 142 35.53 -16.11 22.62
CA THR A 142 36.59 -16.82 21.88
C THR A 142 37.92 -16.88 22.64
N TYR A 143 38.23 -15.85 23.42
CA TYR A 143 39.52 -15.69 24.09
C TYR A 143 39.42 -15.71 25.62
N CYS A 144 38.21 -15.58 26.19
CA CYS A 144 38.02 -15.37 27.63
C CYS A 144 36.96 -16.30 28.25
N SER A 145 36.66 -17.44 27.62
CA SER A 145 35.73 -18.45 28.14
C SER A 145 36.28 -19.86 27.99
N ASP A 146 35.99 -20.71 28.97
CA ASP A 146 36.33 -22.13 28.98
C ASP A 146 35.06 -22.98 28.78
N GLU A 147 35.19 -24.15 28.16
CA GLU A 147 34.09 -25.12 28.03
C GLU A 147 34.00 -25.99 29.29
N ASP A 148 32.83 -26.03 29.93
CA ASP A 148 32.55 -26.92 31.07
C ASP A 148 32.37 -28.39 30.64
N GLU A 149 32.30 -29.33 31.58
CA GLU A 149 32.12 -30.78 31.34
C GLU A 149 30.86 -31.12 30.52
N ASN A 150 29.91 -30.19 30.42
CA ASN A 150 28.67 -30.30 29.65
C ASN A 150 28.70 -29.59 28.27
N GLY A 151 29.83 -28.97 27.89
CA GLY A 151 29.99 -28.24 26.62
C GLY A 151 29.35 -26.85 26.60
N GLU A 152 29.02 -26.27 27.76
CA GLU A 152 28.59 -24.87 27.89
C GLU A 152 29.81 -23.95 28.10
N LEU A 153 29.88 -22.86 27.34
CA LEU A 153 30.96 -21.86 27.45
C LEU A 153 30.73 -20.97 28.68
N ILE A 154 31.63 -21.04 29.66
CA ILE A 154 31.62 -20.21 30.87
C ILE A 154 32.71 -19.14 30.75
N VAL A 155 32.33 -17.87 30.88
CA VAL A 155 33.28 -16.74 30.86
C VAL A 155 34.17 -16.76 32.11
N LEU A 156 35.49 -16.63 31.92
CA LEU A 156 36.49 -16.67 32.98
C LEU A 156 36.26 -15.57 34.04
N PRO A 157 36.40 -15.88 35.35
CA PRO A 157 36.27 -14.91 36.42
C PRO A 157 37.31 -13.78 36.26
N GLY A 158 36.84 -12.56 36.00
CA GLY A 158 37.72 -11.39 35.80
C GLY A 158 37.55 -10.69 34.46
N TYR A 159 36.89 -11.30 33.48
CA TYR A 159 36.62 -10.68 32.18
C TYR A 159 35.18 -10.16 32.08
N ARG A 160 34.96 -9.09 31.30
CA ARG A 160 33.62 -8.54 31.01
C ARG A 160 33.60 -7.80 29.68
N ASN A 161 32.44 -7.70 29.04
CA ASN A 161 32.22 -6.77 27.94
C ASN A 161 31.90 -5.35 28.48
N PRO A 162 32.84 -4.39 28.46
CA PRO A 162 32.63 -3.06 29.03
C PRO A 162 31.51 -2.29 28.34
N LEU A 163 31.24 -2.57 27.06
CA LEU A 163 30.17 -1.92 26.29
C LEU A 163 28.76 -2.36 26.72
N ARG A 164 28.62 -3.56 27.29
CA ARG A 164 27.35 -4.09 27.81
C ARG A 164 27.19 -3.91 29.32
N THR A 165 28.30 -3.79 30.05
CA THR A 165 28.27 -3.63 31.52
C THR A 165 28.42 -2.18 31.97
N VAL A 166 29.38 -1.44 31.43
CA VAL A 166 29.75 -0.09 31.89
C VAL A 166 28.93 0.96 31.14
N LEU A 167 28.83 0.86 29.81
CA LEU A 167 28.02 1.77 28.97
C LEU A 167 26.57 1.28 28.77
N LYS A 168 26.00 0.64 29.80
CA LYS A 168 24.63 0.12 29.77
C LYS A 168 23.63 1.29 29.68
N GLY A 169 23.06 1.52 28.50
CA GLY A 169 22.12 2.61 28.22
C GLY A 169 22.57 3.58 27.12
N LEU A 170 23.85 3.56 26.72
CA LEU A 170 24.35 4.38 25.60
C LEU A 170 23.59 4.06 24.30
N LEU A 171 23.26 2.79 24.06
CA LEU A 171 22.50 2.35 22.89
C LEU A 171 21.09 2.99 22.78
N ASP A 172 20.47 3.26 23.93
CA ASP A 172 19.11 3.79 24.03
C ASP A 172 19.11 5.32 23.86
N GLN A 173 20.21 5.99 24.20
CA GLN A 173 20.42 7.42 24.01
C GLN A 173 20.83 7.79 22.57
N LEU A 174 21.30 6.83 21.77
CA LEU A 174 21.71 7.10 20.39
C LEU A 174 20.51 7.27 19.45
N PRO A 175 20.50 8.32 18.60
CA PRO A 175 19.39 8.61 17.70
C PRO A 175 19.14 7.42 16.75
N SER A 176 17.89 6.97 16.69
CA SER A 176 17.47 5.89 15.79
C SER A 176 16.78 6.47 14.57
N TYR A 177 17.55 6.79 13.53
CA TYR A 177 17.02 7.12 12.21
C TYR A 177 16.57 5.85 11.47
N LYS A 178 15.47 5.24 11.91
CA LYS A 178 14.71 4.30 11.07
C LYS A 178 13.55 5.07 10.46
N ARG A 179 13.52 5.16 9.13
CA ARG A 179 12.36 5.68 8.43
C ARG A 179 11.16 4.76 8.70
N SER A 180 9.97 5.33 8.81
CA SER A 180 8.71 4.58 8.89
C SER A 180 8.40 3.87 7.56
N GLU A 181 8.91 4.40 6.45
CA GLU A 181 8.68 3.90 5.10
C GLU A 181 9.89 4.09 4.17
N SER A 182 9.83 3.48 2.97
CA SER A 182 10.86 3.64 1.93
C SER A 182 10.93 5.08 1.41
N ASP A 183 12.13 5.58 1.15
CA ASP A 183 12.36 6.93 0.58
C ASP A 183 12.24 6.99 -0.94
N LYS A 184 11.95 5.86 -1.60
CA LYS A 184 11.84 5.81 -3.05
C LYS A 184 10.42 6.22 -3.48
N PRO A 185 10.27 7.12 -4.46
CA PRO A 185 8.95 7.46 -4.98
C PRO A 185 8.37 6.22 -5.69
N PRO A 186 7.10 5.86 -5.42
CA PRO A 186 6.43 4.80 -6.17
C PRO A 186 6.12 5.31 -7.58
N LEU A 187 6.32 4.45 -8.57
CA LEU A 187 5.93 4.68 -9.96
C LEU A 187 4.44 4.31 -10.11
N PRO A 188 3.61 5.15 -10.75
CA PRO A 188 2.20 4.83 -10.99
C PRO A 188 2.02 3.53 -11.78
N MET A 189 0.98 2.75 -11.47
CA MET A 189 0.73 1.46 -12.10
C MET A 189 0.55 1.57 -13.62
N ASP A 190 -0.13 2.63 -14.08
CA ASP A 190 -0.31 2.93 -15.50
C ASP A 190 1.04 3.09 -16.26
N ALA A 191 2.05 3.68 -15.63
CA ALA A 191 3.39 3.74 -16.22
C ALA A 191 4.08 2.36 -16.28
N ILE A 192 3.85 1.50 -15.29
CA ILE A 192 4.36 0.11 -15.27
C ILE A 192 3.70 -0.70 -16.38
N VAL A 193 2.38 -0.61 -16.54
CA VAL A 193 1.64 -1.31 -17.60
C VAL A 193 2.11 -0.86 -18.98
N ARG A 194 2.27 0.45 -19.21
CA ARG A 194 2.86 0.95 -20.46
C ARG A 194 4.26 0.44 -20.71
N ALA A 195 5.13 0.46 -19.71
CA ALA A 195 6.48 -0.09 -19.85
C ALA A 195 6.45 -1.59 -20.17
N LYS A 196 5.52 -2.35 -19.57
CA LYS A 196 5.31 -3.79 -19.85
C LYS A 196 4.88 -4.00 -21.31
N GLN A 197 3.86 -3.26 -21.77
CA GLN A 197 3.33 -3.34 -23.14
C GLN A 197 4.33 -2.85 -24.20
N HIS A 198 5.12 -1.83 -23.88
CA HIS A 198 6.19 -1.38 -24.77
C HIS A 198 7.27 -2.45 -24.91
N LEU A 199 7.64 -3.11 -23.79
CA LEU A 199 8.67 -4.12 -23.77
C LEU A 199 8.22 -5.42 -24.47
N ILE A 200 7.00 -5.87 -24.21
CA ILE A 200 6.35 -7.00 -24.88
C ILE A 200 4.90 -6.62 -25.21
N PRO A 201 4.59 -6.33 -26.48
CA PRO A 201 3.20 -6.13 -26.92
C PRO A 201 2.38 -7.41 -26.79
N LEU A 202 1.07 -7.27 -26.61
CA LEU A 202 0.14 -8.41 -26.47
C LEU A 202 0.10 -9.31 -27.72
N GLU A 203 0.44 -8.77 -28.88
CA GLU A 203 0.46 -9.47 -30.16
C GLU A 203 1.76 -10.25 -30.41
N ALA A 204 2.81 -9.99 -29.61
CA ALA A 204 4.12 -10.60 -29.81
C ALA A 204 4.10 -12.07 -29.37
N THR A 205 4.52 -12.95 -30.28
CA THR A 205 4.59 -14.40 -30.00
C THR A 205 6.02 -14.92 -29.97
N SER A 206 6.97 -14.22 -30.60
CA SER A 206 8.36 -14.63 -30.73
C SER A 206 9.34 -13.52 -30.38
N PHE A 207 10.61 -13.85 -30.16
CA PHE A 207 11.65 -12.84 -29.92
C PHE A 207 11.90 -11.95 -31.16
N ARG A 208 11.60 -12.43 -32.38
CA ARG A 208 11.77 -11.66 -33.62
C ARG A 208 10.92 -10.39 -33.65
N ASP A 209 9.71 -10.47 -33.11
CA ASP A 209 8.78 -9.35 -33.01
C ASP A 209 9.29 -8.29 -32.03
N LEU A 210 10.03 -8.71 -31.00
CA LEU A 210 10.55 -7.82 -29.96
C LEU A 210 11.79 -7.04 -30.40
N TYR A 211 12.69 -7.64 -31.19
CA TYR A 211 13.94 -6.98 -31.58
C TYR A 211 13.72 -5.66 -32.35
N GLN A 212 12.72 -5.63 -33.24
CA GLN A 212 12.42 -4.45 -34.05
C GLN A 212 11.93 -3.25 -33.22
N LEU A 213 11.41 -3.51 -32.01
CA LEU A 213 10.80 -2.51 -31.14
C LEU A 213 11.82 -1.82 -30.21
N HIS A 214 13.01 -2.40 -30.03
CA HIS A 214 13.95 -1.95 -28.98
C HIS A 214 15.35 -1.54 -29.50
N PRO A 215 15.47 -0.37 -30.18
CA PRO A 215 16.74 0.12 -30.71
C PRO A 215 17.83 0.36 -29.65
N PHE A 216 17.44 0.58 -28.38
CA PHE A 216 18.38 0.85 -27.28
C PHE A 216 19.13 -0.41 -26.78
N LEU A 217 18.89 -1.59 -27.36
CA LEU A 217 19.51 -2.87 -27.00
C LEU A 217 20.59 -3.34 -27.99
N GLU A 218 21.28 -2.40 -28.64
CA GLU A 218 22.39 -2.69 -29.56
C GLU A 218 23.59 -3.42 -28.89
N ASP A 219 23.67 -3.42 -27.56
CA ASP A 219 24.72 -4.09 -26.79
C ASP A 219 24.37 -5.55 -26.43
N CYS A 220 23.34 -6.14 -27.06
CA CYS A 220 22.90 -7.53 -26.86
C CYS A 220 23.42 -8.51 -27.94
N TRP A 221 24.30 -8.07 -28.83
CA TRP A 221 24.83 -8.89 -29.92
C TRP A 221 26.13 -9.57 -29.53
N PHE A 222 26.27 -10.86 -29.85
CA PHE A 222 27.48 -11.64 -29.60
C PHE A 222 27.83 -12.56 -30.76
N GLY A 223 29.12 -12.82 -30.94
CA GLY A 223 29.61 -13.67 -32.03
C GLY A 223 29.29 -15.15 -31.84
N VAL A 224 28.82 -15.79 -32.89
CA VAL A 224 28.52 -17.23 -32.94
C VAL A 224 29.11 -17.86 -34.20
N ASP A 225 29.31 -19.18 -34.15
CA ASP A 225 29.65 -19.99 -35.32
C ASP A 225 28.43 -20.04 -36.26
N PRO A 226 28.60 -19.88 -37.59
CA PRO A 226 27.52 -20.04 -38.56
C PRO A 226 26.67 -21.32 -38.41
N GLN A 227 27.26 -22.41 -37.91
CA GLN A 227 26.54 -23.69 -37.73
C GLN A 227 25.48 -23.66 -36.62
N LEU A 228 25.56 -22.68 -35.69
CA LEU A 228 24.58 -22.51 -34.61
C LEU A 228 23.33 -21.72 -35.05
N ILE A 229 23.34 -21.15 -36.26
CA ILE A 229 22.22 -20.35 -36.78
C ILE A 229 21.17 -21.29 -37.35
N ASP A 230 19.94 -21.18 -36.84
CA ASP A 230 18.78 -21.92 -37.33
C ASP A 230 17.79 -20.95 -37.98
N ASP A 231 17.70 -20.96 -39.32
CA ASP A 231 16.81 -20.08 -40.08
C ASP A 231 15.31 -20.42 -39.88
N ASN A 232 14.97 -21.61 -39.38
CA ASN A 232 13.59 -22.03 -39.16
C ASN A 232 13.06 -21.64 -37.77
N ASP A 233 13.95 -21.22 -36.85
CA ASP A 233 13.59 -20.84 -35.50
C ASP A 233 13.23 -19.35 -35.45
N PRO A 234 11.97 -18.98 -35.17
CA PRO A 234 11.56 -17.57 -35.08
C PRO A 234 12.24 -16.82 -33.93
N ASN A 235 12.85 -17.54 -32.98
CA ASN A 235 13.60 -16.96 -31.88
C ASN A 235 15.11 -16.77 -32.19
N CYS A 236 15.58 -17.22 -33.36
CA CYS A 236 16.95 -17.07 -33.83
C CYS A 236 17.13 -15.80 -34.67
N ILE A 237 17.60 -14.73 -34.05
CA ILE A 237 17.84 -13.44 -34.73
C ILE A 237 19.34 -13.25 -34.90
N TYR A 238 19.80 -13.26 -36.15
CA TYR A 238 21.21 -13.09 -36.47
C TYR A 238 21.46 -11.91 -37.42
N ARG A 239 22.69 -11.41 -37.42
CA ARG A 239 23.19 -10.43 -38.39
C ARG A 239 24.62 -10.75 -38.79
N VAL A 240 25.02 -10.35 -40.00
CA VAL A 240 26.40 -10.50 -40.49
C VAL A 240 27.08 -9.13 -40.48
N VAL A 241 28.14 -8.97 -39.69
CA VAL A 241 28.87 -7.71 -39.56
C VAL A 241 30.33 -7.91 -39.99
N LYS A 242 30.84 -7.01 -40.83
CA LYS A 242 32.27 -6.93 -41.16
C LYS A 242 33.01 -6.18 -40.07
N LYS A 243 33.73 -6.89 -39.21
CA LYS A 243 34.54 -6.27 -38.14
C LYS A 243 36.00 -6.19 -38.56
N GLU A 244 36.61 -5.02 -38.33
CA GLU A 244 38.03 -4.80 -38.55
C GLU A 244 38.83 -5.44 -37.42
N ARG A 245 39.63 -6.47 -37.73
CA ARG A 245 40.55 -7.11 -36.78
C ARG A 245 42.00 -6.77 -37.13
N LYS A 246 42.84 -6.70 -36.09
CA LYS A 246 44.29 -6.49 -36.23
C LYS A 246 45.02 -7.79 -35.93
N ARG A 247 45.82 -8.28 -36.87
CA ARG A 247 46.82 -9.33 -36.63
C ARG A 247 48.20 -8.71 -36.87
N GLY A 248 48.89 -8.36 -35.78
CA GLY A 248 50.11 -7.54 -35.84
C GLY A 248 49.84 -6.13 -36.37
N ARG A 249 50.60 -5.68 -37.38
CA ARG A 249 50.44 -4.34 -38.02
C ARG A 249 49.42 -4.30 -39.18
N LYS A 250 48.92 -5.46 -39.66
CA LYS A 250 47.95 -5.51 -40.77
C LYS A 250 46.52 -5.58 -40.25
N ARG A 251 45.64 -4.81 -40.88
CA ARG A 251 44.20 -4.79 -40.61
C ARG A 251 43.51 -5.64 -41.68
N TYR A 252 42.59 -6.50 -41.27
CA TYR A 252 41.76 -7.30 -42.16
C TYR A 252 40.31 -7.22 -41.70
N PHE A 253 39.39 -7.37 -42.63
CA PHE A 253 37.96 -7.43 -42.35
C PHE A 253 37.56 -8.90 -42.29
N GLU A 254 36.99 -9.31 -41.17
CA GLU A 254 36.45 -10.66 -40.98
C GLU A 254 34.92 -10.54 -40.93
N GLU A 255 34.23 -11.39 -41.69
CA GLU A 255 32.77 -11.52 -41.61
C GLU A 255 32.46 -12.32 -40.34
N MET A 256 31.78 -11.67 -39.40
CA MET A 256 31.41 -12.24 -38.11
C MET A 256 29.89 -12.33 -38.04
N HIS A 257 29.40 -13.55 -37.81
CA HIS A 257 27.98 -13.78 -37.54
C HIS A 257 27.71 -13.46 -36.07
N GLU A 258 26.73 -12.59 -35.83
CA GLU A 258 26.31 -12.22 -34.48
C GLU A 258 24.87 -12.68 -34.25
N LEU A 259 24.60 -13.23 -33.07
CA LEU A 259 23.26 -13.57 -32.58
C LEU A 259 22.81 -12.55 -31.54
N TRP A 260 21.52 -12.24 -31.52
CA TRP A 260 20.93 -11.32 -30.55
C TRP A 260 20.41 -12.05 -29.31
N SER A 261 20.71 -11.49 -28.13
CA SER A 261 20.37 -12.05 -26.81
C SER A 261 19.09 -11.42 -26.22
N PRO A 262 18.00 -12.20 -25.98
CA PRO A 262 16.76 -11.70 -25.38
C PRO A 262 16.82 -11.53 -23.85
N VAL A 263 17.93 -11.91 -23.22
CA VAL A 263 18.05 -12.07 -21.76
C VAL A 263 17.74 -10.76 -21.01
N LYS A 264 18.22 -9.61 -21.51
CA LYS A 264 17.95 -8.30 -20.91
C LYS A 264 16.47 -7.92 -20.97
N ILE A 265 15.78 -8.24 -22.06
CA ILE A 265 14.35 -7.96 -22.22
C ILE A 265 13.57 -8.74 -21.16
N VAL A 266 13.70 -10.06 -21.15
CA VAL A 266 12.94 -10.92 -20.24
C VAL A 266 13.27 -10.60 -18.77
N ALA A 267 14.50 -10.19 -18.45
CA ALA A 267 14.86 -9.73 -17.10
C ALA A 267 14.08 -8.47 -16.68
N ASN A 268 13.98 -7.47 -17.55
CA ASN A 268 13.20 -6.25 -17.27
C ASN A 268 11.70 -6.54 -17.24
N TYR A 269 11.20 -7.44 -18.10
CA TYR A 269 9.81 -7.91 -18.05
C TYR A 269 9.47 -8.58 -16.71
N THR A 270 10.38 -9.43 -16.21
CA THR A 270 10.25 -10.10 -14.90
C THR A 270 10.20 -9.06 -13.77
N LEU A 271 11.04 -8.02 -13.85
CA LEU A 271 11.11 -6.94 -12.86
C LEU A 271 9.80 -6.12 -12.80
N LEU A 272 9.13 -5.93 -13.94
CA LEU A 272 7.86 -5.22 -14.02
C LEU A 272 6.64 -6.10 -13.65
N SER A 273 6.79 -7.43 -13.74
CA SER A 273 5.68 -8.37 -13.57
C SER A 273 5.52 -8.90 -12.15
N ILE A 274 6.61 -9.08 -11.40
CA ILE A 274 6.57 -9.58 -10.01
C ILE A 274 7.45 -8.70 -9.13
N PRO A 275 7.04 -8.37 -7.89
CA PRO A 275 7.79 -7.53 -6.94
C PRO A 275 9.05 -8.20 -6.36
N LEU A 276 9.92 -8.81 -7.17
CA LEU A 276 11.21 -9.37 -6.77
C LEU A 276 12.31 -8.31 -6.73
N ARG A 277 13.37 -8.53 -5.95
CA ARG A 277 14.55 -7.66 -6.01
C ARG A 277 15.32 -7.97 -7.29
N GLY A 278 15.84 -6.94 -7.97
CA GLY A 278 16.64 -7.14 -9.19
C GLY A 278 17.79 -8.16 -9.02
N GLN A 279 18.45 -8.18 -7.85
CA GLN A 279 19.48 -9.18 -7.57
C GLN A 279 18.93 -10.62 -7.45
N GLN A 280 17.71 -10.79 -6.92
CA GLN A 280 17.06 -12.11 -6.87
C GLN A 280 16.70 -12.58 -8.28
N ILE A 281 16.23 -11.68 -9.15
CA ILE A 281 15.91 -11.97 -10.55
C ILE A 281 17.15 -12.51 -11.28
N CYS A 282 18.30 -11.82 -11.18
CA CYS A 282 19.56 -12.27 -11.79
C CYS A 282 20.03 -13.67 -11.31
N TRP A 283 19.54 -14.13 -10.16
CA TRP A 283 19.91 -15.40 -9.54
C TRP A 283 18.84 -16.49 -9.67
N LEU A 284 17.81 -16.29 -10.49
CA LEU A 284 16.82 -17.32 -10.76
C LEU A 284 17.42 -18.51 -11.52
N ASP A 285 16.93 -19.71 -11.23
CA ASP A 285 17.36 -20.95 -11.89
C ASP A 285 16.47 -21.20 -13.11
N SER A 286 17.07 -21.69 -14.20
CA SER A 286 16.36 -22.03 -15.43
C SER A 286 15.61 -23.37 -15.37
N GLY A 287 15.97 -24.24 -14.43
CA GLY A 287 15.45 -25.61 -14.33
C GLY A 287 16.11 -26.60 -15.30
N GLU A 288 17.16 -26.22 -16.03
CA GLU A 288 17.86 -27.10 -16.99
C GLU A 288 18.44 -28.38 -16.36
N GLY A 289 18.72 -28.36 -15.05
CA GLY A 289 19.18 -29.53 -14.29
C GLY A 289 18.09 -30.28 -13.53
N ASP A 290 16.84 -29.83 -13.57
CA ASP A 290 15.74 -30.41 -12.78
C ASP A 290 15.22 -31.72 -13.39
N GLU A 291 14.50 -32.52 -12.59
CA GLU A 291 13.93 -33.79 -13.05
C GLU A 291 12.80 -33.59 -14.07
N PHE A 292 11.98 -32.55 -13.86
CA PHE A 292 10.88 -32.19 -14.76
C PHE A 292 11.02 -30.74 -15.22
N VAL A 293 10.73 -30.48 -16.48
CA VAL A 293 10.76 -29.14 -17.09
C VAL A 293 9.42 -28.78 -17.70
N PRO A 294 8.98 -27.49 -17.60
CA PRO A 294 7.72 -27.05 -18.17
C PRO A 294 7.88 -26.71 -19.65
N LEU A 295 7.06 -27.30 -20.52
CA LEU A 295 6.92 -26.99 -21.93
C LEU A 295 5.61 -26.25 -22.21
N TRP A 296 5.64 -25.30 -23.13
CA TRP A 296 4.45 -24.61 -23.59
C TRP A 296 3.87 -25.30 -24.83
N ARG A 297 2.63 -25.83 -24.74
CA ARG A 297 1.90 -26.43 -25.87
C ARG A 297 0.40 -26.14 -25.72
N ASP A 298 -0.30 -25.92 -26.84
CA ASP A 298 -1.77 -25.73 -26.88
C ASP A 298 -2.30 -24.67 -25.89
N GLY A 299 -1.52 -23.61 -25.65
CA GLY A 299 -1.89 -22.52 -24.73
C GLY A 299 -1.80 -22.88 -23.24
N LYS A 300 -1.21 -24.04 -22.88
CA LYS A 300 -1.00 -24.47 -21.49
C LYS A 300 0.42 -24.97 -21.24
N VAL A 301 0.78 -25.04 -19.96
CA VAL A 301 2.07 -25.60 -19.52
C VAL A 301 1.94 -27.10 -19.26
N HIS A 302 2.76 -27.89 -19.95
CA HIS A 302 2.88 -29.33 -19.77
C HIS A 302 4.23 -29.68 -19.14
N TRP A 303 4.24 -30.65 -18.22
CA TRP A 303 5.46 -31.10 -17.57
C TRP A 303 5.99 -32.35 -18.27
N ILE A 304 7.26 -32.32 -18.67
CA ILE A 304 7.95 -33.49 -19.23
C ILE A 304 9.19 -33.84 -18.39
N GLU A 305 9.58 -35.10 -18.44
CA GLU A 305 10.87 -35.53 -17.89
C GLU A 305 12.01 -34.87 -18.69
N ASN A 306 12.99 -34.32 -17.98
CA ASN A 306 14.03 -33.50 -18.60
C ASN A 306 14.96 -34.36 -19.47
N PRO A 307 15.07 -34.10 -20.79
CA PRO A 307 15.91 -34.86 -21.69
C PRO A 307 17.41 -34.49 -21.59
N SER A 308 17.75 -33.45 -20.84
CA SER A 308 19.12 -32.94 -20.71
C SER A 308 20.02 -33.91 -19.94
N PRO A 309 21.31 -34.06 -20.33
CA PRO A 309 22.29 -34.83 -19.55
C PRO A 309 22.58 -34.22 -18.17
N LEU A 310 22.13 -32.98 -17.92
CA LEU A 310 22.25 -32.27 -16.64
C LEU A 310 21.16 -32.65 -15.63
N ALA A 311 20.14 -33.40 -16.06
CA ALA A 311 19.00 -33.77 -15.24
C ALA A 311 19.45 -34.54 -13.99
N THR A 312 19.14 -34.01 -12.82
CA THR A 312 19.46 -34.62 -11.53
C THR A 312 18.18 -35.08 -10.85
N ARG A 313 18.10 -36.37 -10.50
CA ARG A 313 16.93 -36.95 -9.83
C ARG A 313 16.57 -36.19 -8.54
N LYS A 314 15.29 -35.91 -8.31
CA LYS A 314 14.72 -35.11 -7.19
C LYS A 314 15.17 -33.64 -7.14
N ARG A 315 15.87 -33.13 -8.16
CA ARG A 315 16.18 -31.71 -8.22
C ARG A 315 14.97 -30.95 -8.76
N ASN A 316 14.57 -29.92 -8.01
CA ASN A 316 13.47 -29.01 -8.36
C ASN A 316 13.85 -27.60 -7.87
N LYS A 317 14.60 -26.86 -8.70
CA LYS A 317 15.16 -25.54 -8.37
C LYS A 317 14.79 -24.45 -9.36
N GLY A 318 14.23 -24.81 -10.51
CA GLY A 318 13.79 -23.92 -11.57
C GLY A 318 12.79 -22.87 -11.07
N PHE A 319 12.83 -21.70 -11.70
CA PHE A 319 11.96 -20.59 -11.32
C PHE A 319 10.48 -20.94 -11.47
N ILE A 320 10.10 -21.72 -12.48
CA ILE A 320 8.73 -22.23 -12.67
C ILE A 320 8.65 -23.63 -12.04
N GLN A 321 7.63 -23.88 -11.25
CA GLN A 321 7.35 -25.15 -10.58
C GLN A 321 5.91 -25.60 -10.77
N LYS A 322 5.67 -26.91 -10.59
CA LYS A 322 4.33 -27.48 -10.61
C LYS A 322 3.61 -27.10 -9.31
N GLY A 323 2.40 -26.54 -9.42
CA GLY A 323 1.53 -26.23 -8.29
C GLY A 323 0.94 -27.48 -7.62
N ASN A 324 0.12 -27.26 -6.59
CA ASN A 324 -0.49 -28.35 -5.82
C ASN A 324 -1.63 -29.04 -6.58
N ASN A 325 -2.40 -28.28 -7.39
CA ASN A 325 -3.43 -28.81 -8.27
C ASN A 325 -2.91 -28.95 -9.71
N ASP A 326 -3.48 -29.86 -10.49
CA ASP A 326 -3.11 -30.03 -11.90
C ASP A 326 -3.47 -28.76 -12.70
N GLY A 327 -2.45 -28.12 -13.27
CA GLY A 327 -2.57 -26.90 -14.07
C GLY A 327 -2.13 -25.61 -13.35
N GLU A 328 -2.00 -25.62 -12.02
CA GLU A 328 -1.51 -24.44 -11.28
C GLU A 328 0.02 -24.29 -11.43
N LEU A 329 0.47 -23.06 -11.62
CA LEU A 329 1.89 -22.70 -11.69
C LEU A 329 2.34 -22.05 -10.38
N SER A 330 3.44 -22.56 -9.84
CA SER A 330 4.14 -21.99 -8.70
C SER A 330 5.51 -21.47 -9.13
N ALA A 331 6.10 -20.59 -8.33
CA ALA A 331 7.41 -20.03 -8.58
C ALA A 331 8.37 -20.28 -7.42
N TYR A 332 9.62 -20.63 -7.73
CA TYR A 332 10.67 -20.81 -6.73
C TYR A 332 11.75 -19.74 -6.82
N ILE A 333 11.96 -19.03 -5.72
CA ILE A 333 13.00 -18.02 -5.63
C ILE A 333 14.20 -18.61 -4.91
N THR A 334 15.30 -18.78 -5.63
CA THR A 334 16.54 -19.44 -5.17
C THR A 334 17.19 -18.81 -3.95
N THR A 335 16.93 -17.53 -3.69
CA THR A 335 17.56 -16.78 -2.59
C THR A 335 16.56 -16.00 -1.75
N ASN A 336 16.68 -16.11 -0.43
CA ASN A 336 15.98 -15.26 0.52
C ASN A 336 16.97 -14.41 1.33
N LYS A 337 16.89 -13.09 1.22
CA LYS A 337 17.72 -12.15 2.00
C LYS A 337 17.20 -11.96 3.43
N THR A 338 15.90 -12.17 3.65
CA THR A 338 15.17 -11.80 4.88
C THR A 338 14.83 -13.01 5.75
N GLY A 339 14.90 -14.23 5.22
CA GLY A 339 14.63 -15.46 5.97
C GLY A 339 15.72 -15.79 6.99
N LYS A 340 15.31 -16.26 8.18
CA LYS A 340 16.22 -16.81 9.20
C LYS A 340 16.84 -18.15 8.78
N LYS A 341 16.16 -18.91 7.92
CA LYS A 341 16.65 -20.16 7.32
C LYS A 341 17.42 -19.85 6.03
N LEU A 342 18.62 -20.41 5.89
CA LEU A 342 19.40 -20.34 4.65
C LEU A 342 18.71 -21.19 3.56
N GLY A 343 18.17 -20.53 2.53
CA GLY A 343 17.51 -21.20 1.41
C GLY A 343 16.69 -20.25 0.53
N GLY A 344 16.13 -20.79 -0.54
CA GLY A 344 15.09 -20.14 -1.35
C GLY A 344 13.70 -20.19 -0.68
N TYR A 345 12.67 -19.74 -1.39
CA TYR A 345 11.28 -19.84 -0.94
C TYR A 345 10.34 -20.07 -2.12
N ASP A 346 9.27 -20.83 -1.87
CA ASP A 346 8.22 -21.16 -2.83
C ASP A 346 7.08 -20.14 -2.77
N ILE A 347 6.56 -19.78 -3.94
CA ILE A 347 5.43 -18.88 -4.15
C ILE A 347 4.35 -19.68 -4.87
N PRO A 348 3.16 -19.90 -4.28
CA PRO A 348 2.07 -20.64 -4.92
C PRO A 348 1.32 -19.75 -5.93
N PHE A 349 2.04 -19.03 -6.78
CA PHE A 349 1.51 -18.12 -7.79
C PHE A 349 2.60 -17.78 -8.81
N MET A 350 2.25 -17.85 -10.11
CA MET A 350 3.08 -17.43 -11.22
C MET A 350 2.18 -16.88 -12.34
N PRO A 351 2.37 -15.63 -12.83
CA PRO A 351 1.62 -15.10 -13.96
C PRO A 351 1.89 -15.89 -15.24
N GLU A 352 0.84 -16.26 -15.98
CA GLU A 352 0.94 -17.07 -17.20
C GLU A 352 1.74 -16.37 -18.31
N ASP A 353 1.48 -15.08 -18.55
CA ASP A 353 2.26 -14.29 -19.53
C ASP A 353 3.76 -14.36 -19.24
N LEU A 354 4.13 -14.30 -17.95
CA LEU A 354 5.53 -14.35 -17.55
C LEU A 354 6.09 -15.75 -17.70
N ALA A 355 5.31 -16.78 -17.36
CA ALA A 355 5.72 -18.17 -17.51
C ALA A 355 6.05 -18.49 -18.97
N TYR A 356 5.23 -18.02 -19.92
CA TYR A 356 5.49 -18.17 -21.35
C TYR A 356 6.89 -17.67 -21.76
N TRP A 357 7.20 -16.41 -21.48
CA TRP A 357 8.48 -15.81 -21.89
C TRP A 357 9.69 -16.40 -21.15
N ILE A 358 9.51 -16.87 -19.93
CA ILE A 358 10.56 -17.58 -19.18
C ILE A 358 10.84 -18.96 -19.80
N ILE A 359 9.80 -19.68 -20.24
CA ILE A 359 9.95 -20.96 -20.95
C ILE A 359 10.69 -20.74 -22.28
N GLN A 360 10.27 -19.74 -23.07
CA GLN A 360 10.94 -19.38 -24.33
C GLN A 360 12.41 -18.99 -24.10
N LEU A 361 12.70 -18.23 -23.05
CA LEU A 361 14.08 -17.86 -22.69
C LEU A 361 14.92 -19.09 -22.33
N ARG A 362 14.38 -20.04 -21.57
CA ARG A 362 15.09 -21.27 -21.20
C ARG A 362 15.43 -22.11 -22.43
N GLU A 363 14.47 -22.28 -23.35
CA GLU A 363 14.71 -23.02 -24.59
C GLU A 363 15.78 -22.35 -25.45
N TRP A 364 15.72 -21.02 -25.56
CA TRP A 364 16.74 -20.23 -26.24
C TRP A 364 18.12 -20.39 -25.59
N GLN A 365 18.21 -20.32 -24.26
CA GLN A 365 19.47 -20.52 -23.52
C GLN A 365 20.02 -21.93 -23.70
N SER A 366 19.16 -22.96 -23.68
CA SER A 366 19.57 -24.36 -23.82
C SER A 366 20.13 -24.64 -25.23
N LYS A 367 19.60 -23.94 -26.26
CA LYS A 367 20.01 -24.12 -27.67
C LYS A 367 21.22 -23.27 -28.06
N TYR A 368 21.21 -21.97 -27.74
CA TYR A 368 22.20 -21.00 -28.24
C TYR A 368 23.28 -20.63 -27.21
N ASN A 369 23.10 -20.96 -25.94
CA ASN A 369 24.09 -20.72 -24.87
C ASN A 369 24.11 -21.90 -23.87
N PRO A 370 24.41 -23.13 -24.35
CA PRO A 370 24.36 -24.34 -23.54
C PRO A 370 25.42 -24.32 -22.43
N ILE A 371 25.12 -25.01 -21.33
CA ILE A 371 26.04 -25.22 -20.21
C ILE A 371 26.47 -26.70 -20.17
N GLU A 372 27.77 -26.96 -20.00
CA GLU A 372 28.31 -28.32 -19.92
C GLU A 372 28.12 -28.95 -18.53
N GLU A 373 28.19 -28.11 -17.48
CA GLU A 373 27.95 -28.51 -16.10
C GLU A 373 27.22 -27.43 -15.32
N LEU A 374 26.56 -27.83 -14.22
CA LEU A 374 25.90 -26.89 -13.31
C LEU A 374 26.95 -26.01 -12.61
N THR A 375 26.78 -24.70 -12.73
CA THR A 375 27.71 -23.70 -12.20
C THR A 375 27.76 -23.73 -10.68
N LEU A 376 28.97 -23.79 -10.10
CA LEU A 376 29.15 -23.71 -8.65
C LEU A 376 29.04 -22.25 -8.18
N TRP A 377 28.31 -22.03 -7.09
CA TRP A 377 28.22 -20.70 -6.47
C TRP A 377 29.57 -20.11 -6.03
N THR A 378 30.61 -20.94 -5.86
CA THR A 378 31.98 -20.52 -5.52
C THR A 378 32.78 -20.02 -6.71
N GLN A 379 32.41 -20.38 -7.94
CA GLN A 379 33.08 -19.93 -9.18
C GLN A 379 32.59 -18.54 -9.62
N ILE A 380 31.39 -18.14 -9.18
CA ILE A 380 30.81 -16.85 -9.52
C ILE A 380 31.55 -15.73 -8.78
N ASN A 381 31.78 -14.61 -9.46
CA ASN A 381 32.31 -13.39 -8.87
C ASN A 381 31.18 -12.37 -8.56
N PRO A 382 30.52 -12.45 -7.39
CA PRO A 382 29.46 -11.51 -7.04
C PRO A 382 30.03 -10.10 -6.81
N GLN A 383 29.25 -9.09 -7.20
CA GLN A 383 29.62 -7.67 -7.03
C GLN A 383 29.82 -7.27 -5.55
N GLN A 384 29.26 -8.04 -4.61
CA GLN A 384 29.46 -7.90 -3.16
C GLN A 384 30.13 -9.15 -2.62
N ARG A 385 31.12 -8.99 -1.73
CA ARG A 385 31.75 -10.13 -1.04
C ARG A 385 30.71 -10.85 -0.17
N ILE A 386 30.38 -12.07 -0.56
CA ILE A 386 29.52 -12.99 0.18
C ILE A 386 30.42 -14.00 0.91
N HIS A 387 30.01 -14.39 2.12
CA HIS A 387 30.74 -15.38 2.89
C HIS A 387 30.88 -16.71 2.13
N LYS A 388 32.08 -17.30 2.13
CA LYS A 388 32.41 -18.50 1.35
C LYS A 388 31.54 -19.69 1.75
N ASP A 389 31.17 -19.83 3.02
CA ASP A 389 30.34 -20.95 3.47
C ASP A 389 28.88 -20.82 3.03
N ILE A 390 28.38 -19.59 2.86
CA ILE A 390 27.04 -19.36 2.29
C ILE A 390 27.03 -19.79 0.83
N LEU A 391 28.10 -19.50 0.08
CA LEU A 391 28.25 -19.92 -1.31
C LEU A 391 28.40 -21.45 -1.43
N LYS A 392 29.22 -22.08 -0.57
CA LYS A 392 29.37 -23.54 -0.52
C LYS A 392 28.05 -24.25 -0.22
N ARG A 393 27.28 -23.78 0.77
CA ARG A 393 25.98 -24.38 1.15
C ARG A 393 24.89 -24.20 0.08
N ARG A 394 25.02 -23.22 -0.82
CA ARG A 394 24.11 -23.04 -1.97
C ARG A 394 24.34 -24.05 -3.09
N GLY A 395 25.50 -24.70 -3.14
CA GLY A 395 25.77 -25.80 -4.07
C GLY A 395 25.93 -25.37 -5.53
N LYS A 396 25.24 -26.07 -6.43
CA LYS A 396 25.32 -25.90 -7.89
C LYS A 396 23.98 -25.49 -8.51
N GLN A 397 24.00 -24.58 -9.49
CA GLN A 397 22.81 -24.00 -10.11
C GLN A 397 22.97 -23.71 -11.60
N SER A 398 21.88 -23.84 -12.36
CA SER A 398 21.74 -23.39 -13.75
C SER A 398 21.11 -21.99 -13.78
N PHE A 399 21.87 -20.93 -14.04
CA PHE A 399 21.34 -19.57 -14.04
C PHE A 399 20.50 -19.28 -15.30
N LEU A 400 19.28 -18.77 -15.10
CA LEU A 400 18.38 -18.38 -16.19
C LEU A 400 18.84 -17.11 -16.90
N PHE A 401 19.23 -16.09 -16.14
CA PHE A 401 19.67 -14.80 -16.67
C PHE A 401 21.20 -14.75 -16.80
N ARG A 402 21.71 -15.55 -17.74
CA ARG A 402 23.12 -15.54 -18.18
C ARG A 402 23.24 -14.82 -19.53
N ASP A 403 24.11 -13.82 -19.64
CA ASP A 403 24.19 -12.98 -20.85
C ASP A 403 25.45 -13.28 -21.66
N PRO A 404 25.34 -13.97 -22.82
CA PRO A 404 26.49 -14.29 -23.66
C PRO A 404 27.10 -13.06 -24.35
N ALA A 405 26.37 -11.93 -24.41
CA ALA A 405 26.86 -10.67 -24.96
C ALA A 405 27.64 -9.81 -23.95
N SER A 406 27.71 -10.23 -22.69
CA SER A 406 28.37 -9.44 -21.65
C SER A 406 29.89 -9.52 -21.74
N HIS A 407 30.56 -8.38 -21.98
CA HIS A 407 32.03 -8.26 -21.87
C HIS A 407 32.56 -8.27 -20.42
N ALA A 408 31.68 -8.33 -19.41
CA ALA A 408 32.05 -8.20 -18.01
C ALA A 408 32.32 -9.55 -17.30
N CYS A 409 31.98 -10.66 -17.95
CA CYS A 409 32.13 -12.02 -17.45
C CYS A 409 32.74 -12.87 -18.56
N ASP A 410 33.96 -13.36 -18.36
CA ASP A 410 34.62 -14.24 -19.33
C ASP A 410 33.95 -15.63 -19.37
N GLU A 411 33.31 -16.04 -18.27
CA GLU A 411 32.51 -17.27 -18.17
C GLU A 411 31.04 -17.01 -18.55
N LYS A 412 30.63 -17.47 -19.73
CA LYS A 412 29.25 -17.33 -20.28
C LYS A 412 28.14 -18.05 -19.47
N ALA A 413 28.52 -18.81 -18.45
CA ALA A 413 27.63 -19.50 -17.52
C ALA A 413 27.26 -18.68 -16.26
N SER A 414 27.96 -17.56 -16.01
CA SER A 414 27.72 -16.71 -14.83
C SER A 414 26.44 -15.86 -14.96
N PRO A 415 25.75 -15.55 -13.84
CA PRO A 415 24.58 -14.69 -13.85
C PRO A 415 24.94 -13.24 -14.19
N MET A 416 24.00 -12.55 -14.84
CA MET A 416 24.13 -11.12 -15.14
C MET A 416 24.29 -10.27 -13.89
N ARG A 417 25.06 -9.18 -14.03
CA ARG A 417 25.12 -8.13 -13.01
C ARG A 417 23.88 -7.23 -13.09
N THR A 418 23.38 -6.81 -11.93
CA THR A 418 22.23 -5.89 -11.85
C THR A 418 22.48 -4.56 -12.55
N THR A 419 23.74 -4.11 -12.60
CA THR A 419 24.15 -2.91 -13.35
C THR A 419 23.89 -3.05 -14.85
N THR A 420 24.18 -4.21 -15.40
CA THR A 420 24.01 -4.51 -16.83
C THR A 420 22.55 -4.82 -17.14
N ALA A 421 21.87 -5.53 -16.24
CA ALA A 421 20.49 -5.97 -16.43
C ALA A 421 19.44 -4.86 -16.25
N PHE A 422 19.70 -3.86 -15.39
CA PHE A 422 18.66 -2.88 -15.01
C PHE A 422 19.14 -1.43 -14.98
N THR A 423 20.36 -1.15 -14.53
CA THR A 423 20.78 0.25 -14.30
C THR A 423 20.84 1.09 -15.59
N ARG A 424 21.08 0.46 -16.74
CA ARG A 424 21.06 1.14 -18.06
C ARG A 424 19.75 0.93 -18.82
N THR A 425 19.23 -0.29 -18.81
CA THR A 425 18.07 -0.69 -19.62
C THR A 425 16.75 -0.17 -19.07
N LEU A 426 16.57 -0.13 -17.75
CA LEU A 426 15.32 0.34 -17.15
C LEU A 426 15.08 1.84 -17.41
N PRO A 427 16.06 2.75 -17.22
CA PRO A 427 15.87 4.15 -17.61
C PRO A 427 15.60 4.35 -19.10
N ALA A 428 16.25 3.57 -19.98
CA ALA A 428 15.99 3.62 -21.41
C ALA A 428 14.55 3.19 -21.74
N LEU A 429 14.08 2.09 -21.13
CA LEU A 429 12.70 1.62 -21.25
C LEU A 429 11.70 2.67 -20.79
N LEU A 430 11.93 3.27 -19.61
CA LEU A 430 11.05 4.32 -19.10
C LEU A 430 11.02 5.54 -20.03
N PHE A 431 12.16 5.94 -20.58
CA PHE A 431 12.25 7.05 -21.54
C PHE A 431 11.44 6.81 -22.81
N HIS A 432 11.51 5.61 -23.39
CA HIS A 432 10.76 5.28 -24.61
C HIS A 432 9.28 5.01 -24.36
N SER A 433 8.90 4.63 -23.13
CA SER A 433 7.51 4.39 -22.73
C SER A 433 6.78 5.63 -22.16
N GLN A 434 7.49 6.74 -21.93
CA GLN A 434 6.89 7.94 -21.31
C GLN A 434 6.08 8.78 -22.29
N ARG A 435 5.03 9.43 -21.79
CA ARG A 435 4.25 10.43 -22.55
C ARG A 435 4.96 11.79 -22.54
N PRO A 436 4.70 12.67 -23.51
CA PRO A 436 5.17 14.05 -23.44
C PRO A 436 4.74 14.69 -22.11
N GLY A 437 5.70 15.18 -21.32
CA GLY A 437 5.46 15.81 -20.01
C GLY A 437 5.47 14.90 -18.78
N ALA A 438 5.61 13.57 -18.92
CA ALA A 438 5.53 12.62 -17.80
C ALA A 438 6.81 12.46 -16.95
N ASP A 439 7.93 13.07 -17.37
CA ASP A 439 9.25 13.11 -16.68
C ASP A 439 9.67 11.82 -15.94
N LEU A 440 9.58 10.67 -16.61
CA LEU A 440 9.94 9.37 -16.02
C LEU A 440 11.44 9.08 -16.12
N ALA A 441 12.07 9.50 -17.22
CA ALA A 441 13.49 9.38 -17.46
C ALA A 441 14.00 10.48 -18.40
N GLU A 442 15.29 10.78 -18.26
CA GLU A 442 16.01 11.77 -19.05
C GLU A 442 17.06 11.11 -19.95
N LYS A 443 17.19 11.60 -21.19
CA LYS A 443 18.25 11.23 -22.13
C LYS A 443 19.44 12.17 -21.96
N ILE A 444 20.61 11.61 -21.64
CA ILE A 444 21.88 12.33 -21.48
C ILE A 444 22.78 12.00 -22.67
N GLU A 445 23.03 12.98 -23.52
CA GLU A 445 23.92 12.81 -24.66
C GLU A 445 25.38 13.07 -24.25
N LYS A 446 26.24 12.05 -24.40
CA LYS A 446 27.70 12.17 -24.27
C LYS A 446 28.32 12.16 -25.67
N LYS A 447 29.52 12.75 -25.82
CA LYS A 447 30.26 12.92 -27.09
C LYS A 447 30.38 11.65 -27.97
N SER A 448 30.21 10.45 -27.41
CA SER A 448 30.27 9.18 -28.14
C SER A 448 29.25 8.12 -27.67
N SER A 449 28.26 8.46 -26.82
CA SER A 449 27.27 7.52 -26.29
C SER A 449 26.03 8.23 -25.79
N VAL A 450 24.85 7.63 -25.98
CA VAL A 450 23.63 8.03 -25.28
C VAL A 450 23.56 7.29 -23.95
N ASP A 451 23.23 8.00 -22.88
CA ASP A 451 23.01 7.43 -21.54
C ASP A 451 21.62 7.85 -21.06
N TYR A 452 20.98 7.03 -20.22
CA TYR A 452 19.63 7.30 -19.71
C TYR A 452 19.64 7.31 -18.20
N LYS A 453 18.92 8.27 -17.60
CA LYS A 453 18.86 8.42 -16.15
C LYS A 453 17.42 8.52 -15.70
N SER A 454 17.08 7.79 -14.65
CA SER A 454 15.75 7.86 -14.01
C SER A 454 15.91 7.88 -12.50
N GLN A 455 14.96 8.53 -11.82
CA GLN A 455 14.82 8.48 -10.37
C GLN A 455 14.24 7.13 -9.90
N PHE A 456 13.55 6.42 -10.80
CA PHE A 456 12.93 5.12 -10.55
C PHE A 456 13.95 4.00 -10.70
N THR A 457 14.35 3.44 -9.57
CA THR A 457 15.26 2.30 -9.52
C THR A 457 14.49 0.97 -9.53
N PRO A 458 15.15 -0.19 -9.77
CA PRO A 458 14.52 -1.50 -9.57
C PRO A 458 13.92 -1.67 -8.16
N HIS A 459 14.48 -0.97 -7.16
CA HIS A 459 13.90 -0.95 -5.83
C HIS A 459 12.57 -0.19 -5.76
N ALA A 460 12.46 0.94 -6.48
CA ALA A 460 11.24 1.72 -6.58
C ALA A 460 10.10 0.90 -7.21
N LEU A 461 10.38 0.12 -8.26
CA LEU A 461 9.37 -0.78 -8.87
C LEU A 461 8.81 -1.80 -7.89
N ARG A 462 9.65 -2.41 -7.05
CA ARG A 462 9.19 -3.31 -5.98
C ARG A 462 8.27 -2.59 -4.98
N VAL A 463 8.60 -1.37 -4.57
CA VAL A 463 7.72 -0.55 -3.70
C VAL A 463 6.38 -0.26 -4.39
N SER A 464 6.45 0.05 -5.69
CA SER A 464 5.30 0.42 -6.52
C SER A 464 4.31 -0.74 -6.65
N LEU A 465 4.79 -1.93 -7.04
CA LEU A 465 3.96 -3.13 -7.16
C LEU A 465 3.37 -3.58 -5.83
N ILE A 466 4.14 -3.53 -4.73
CA ILE A 466 3.62 -3.85 -3.39
C ILE A 466 2.53 -2.86 -2.98
N THR A 467 2.77 -1.57 -3.19
CA THR A 467 1.77 -0.52 -2.89
C THR A 467 0.52 -0.71 -3.75
N ALA A 468 0.68 -0.97 -5.05
CA ALA A 468 -0.44 -1.19 -5.95
C ALA A 468 -1.28 -2.40 -5.53
N TYR A 469 -0.66 -3.55 -5.25
CA TYR A 469 -1.41 -4.74 -4.84
C TYR A 469 -2.15 -4.57 -3.52
N ILE A 470 -1.55 -3.90 -2.53
CA ILE A 470 -2.16 -3.73 -1.22
C ILE A 470 -3.21 -2.61 -1.23
N VAL A 471 -2.86 -1.46 -1.81
CA VAL A 471 -3.66 -0.23 -1.70
C VAL A 471 -4.67 -0.11 -2.84
N ASP A 472 -4.31 -0.44 -4.07
CA ASP A 472 -5.26 -0.45 -5.21
C ASP A 472 -6.01 -1.78 -5.30
N GLY A 473 -5.27 -2.90 -5.22
CA GLY A 473 -5.81 -4.25 -5.38
C GLY A 473 -6.41 -4.87 -4.12
N ARG A 474 -6.38 -4.16 -2.98
CA ARG A 474 -6.90 -4.61 -1.66
C ARG A 474 -6.42 -6.01 -1.23
N ALA A 475 -5.27 -6.45 -1.72
CA ALA A 475 -4.74 -7.77 -1.42
C ALA A 475 -4.31 -7.85 0.06
N PRO A 476 -4.61 -8.95 0.79
CA PRO A 476 -4.19 -9.09 2.17
C PRO A 476 -2.67 -9.00 2.33
N ILE A 477 -2.22 -8.18 3.28
CA ILE A 477 -0.78 -7.95 3.53
C ILE A 477 -0.03 -9.26 3.78
N ALA A 478 -0.68 -10.24 4.42
CA ALA A 478 -0.12 -11.57 4.66
C ALA A 478 0.18 -12.34 3.37
N VAL A 479 -0.67 -12.19 2.34
CA VAL A 479 -0.49 -12.82 1.03
C VAL A 479 0.69 -12.18 0.30
N ILE A 480 0.73 -10.84 0.26
CA ILE A 480 1.83 -10.10 -0.38
C ILE A 480 3.17 -10.34 0.35
N SER A 481 3.15 -10.49 1.67
CA SER A 481 4.35 -10.84 2.44
C SER A 481 4.95 -12.19 2.01
N LYS A 482 4.11 -13.19 1.69
CA LYS A 482 4.54 -14.50 1.17
C LYS A 482 5.09 -14.39 -0.26
N LEU A 483 4.36 -13.71 -1.15
CA LEU A 483 4.76 -13.45 -2.54
C LEU A 483 6.17 -12.82 -2.62
N VAL A 484 6.45 -11.91 -1.71
CA VAL A 484 7.64 -11.06 -1.73
C VAL A 484 8.80 -11.65 -0.90
N GLY A 485 8.52 -12.70 -0.12
CA GLY A 485 9.48 -13.42 0.73
C GLY A 485 9.89 -12.69 2.01
N HIS A 486 9.04 -11.81 2.54
CA HIS A 486 9.32 -11.07 3.77
C HIS A 486 9.12 -11.93 5.02
N SER A 487 10.09 -11.89 5.92
CA SER A 487 10.08 -12.65 7.18
C SER A 487 9.26 -12.00 8.30
N SER A 488 8.84 -10.74 8.10
CA SER A 488 8.00 -9.98 9.03
C SER A 488 7.06 -9.10 8.22
N LEU A 489 5.79 -9.02 8.66
CA LEU A 489 4.78 -8.15 8.05
C LEU A 489 5.19 -6.67 8.10
N VAL A 490 5.98 -6.25 9.09
CA VAL A 490 6.49 -4.88 9.22
C VAL A 490 7.31 -4.49 7.99
N MET A 491 8.05 -5.42 7.39
CA MET A 491 8.80 -5.15 6.16
C MET A 491 7.87 -4.90 4.97
N THR A 492 6.71 -5.54 4.91
CA THR A 492 5.70 -5.32 3.87
C THR A 492 4.95 -4.01 4.09
N ILE A 493 4.61 -3.69 5.34
CA ILE A 493 4.01 -2.41 5.73
C ILE A 493 4.96 -1.25 5.38
N TYR A 494 6.27 -1.39 5.62
CA TYR A 494 7.30 -0.39 5.28
C TYR A 494 7.33 -0.01 3.78
N TYR A 495 6.85 -0.90 2.90
CA TYR A 495 6.75 -0.64 1.46
C TYR A 495 5.38 -0.15 1.00
N THR A 496 4.38 -0.13 1.89
CA THR A 496 3.02 0.29 1.57
C THR A 496 2.92 1.80 1.77
N LYS A 497 2.87 2.56 0.67
CA LYS A 497 2.70 4.02 0.74
C LYS A 497 1.24 4.41 0.60
N VAL A 498 0.60 4.71 1.73
CA VAL A 498 -0.78 5.20 1.74
C VAL A 498 -0.75 6.72 1.88
N GLY A 499 -1.17 7.44 0.85
CA GLY A 499 -1.34 8.89 0.92
C GLY A 499 -2.50 9.28 1.84
N ALA A 500 -2.42 10.44 2.50
CA ALA A 500 -3.42 10.89 3.47
C ALA A 500 -4.85 10.92 2.91
N SER A 501 -5.05 11.42 1.69
CA SER A 501 -6.37 11.45 1.03
C SER A 501 -6.93 10.05 0.81
N LYS A 502 -6.08 9.10 0.41
CA LYS A 502 -6.50 7.72 0.17
C LYS A 502 -6.78 6.96 1.46
N MET A 503 -6.04 7.27 2.53
CA MET A 503 -6.33 6.76 3.87
C MET A 503 -7.72 7.22 4.33
N ARG A 504 -8.07 8.51 4.15
CA ARG A 504 -9.41 9.00 4.47
C ARG A 504 -10.50 8.29 3.68
N LEU A 505 -10.31 8.13 2.37
CA LEU A 505 -11.27 7.46 1.50
C LEU A 505 -11.48 5.99 1.86
N GLU A 506 -10.39 5.24 2.10
CA GLU A 506 -10.49 3.84 2.53
C GLU A 506 -11.04 3.68 3.94
N MET A 507 -10.77 4.62 4.86
CA MET A 507 -11.40 4.63 6.18
C MET A 507 -12.90 4.92 6.07
N ALA A 508 -13.32 5.90 5.29
CA ALA A 508 -14.74 6.18 5.05
C ALA A 508 -15.47 4.99 4.41
N ALA A 509 -14.82 4.29 3.45
CA ALA A 509 -15.37 3.09 2.84
C ALA A 509 -15.39 1.89 3.80
N ALA A 510 -14.37 1.75 4.66
CA ALA A 510 -14.33 0.72 5.70
C ALA A 510 -15.41 0.95 6.76
N GLU A 511 -15.67 2.20 7.13
CA GLU A 511 -16.78 2.59 8.00
C GLU A 511 -18.12 2.22 7.38
N LYS A 512 -18.35 2.54 6.09
CA LYS A 512 -19.59 2.13 5.38
C LYS A 512 -19.79 0.60 5.37
N ARG A 513 -18.72 -0.17 5.12
CA ARG A 513 -18.78 -1.64 5.17
C ARG A 513 -19.04 -2.17 6.58
N ALA A 514 -18.44 -1.56 7.60
CA ALA A 514 -18.68 -1.91 8.99
C ALA A 514 -20.13 -1.63 9.41
N LEU A 515 -20.72 -0.54 8.90
CA LEU A 515 -22.13 -0.19 9.11
C LEU A 515 -23.06 -1.24 8.52
N GLU A 516 -22.84 -1.63 7.25
CA GLU A 516 -23.60 -2.70 6.60
C GLU A 516 -23.44 -4.04 7.35
N GLN A 517 -22.24 -4.33 7.86
CA GLN A 517 -21.95 -5.57 8.61
C GLN A 517 -22.53 -5.63 10.03
N SER A 518 -22.86 -4.49 10.64
CA SER A 518 -23.34 -4.43 12.02
C SER A 518 -24.71 -5.10 12.21
N HIS A 519 -25.59 -5.05 11.20
CA HIS A 519 -26.92 -5.65 11.23
C HIS A 519 -26.89 -7.18 11.07
N TYR A 520 -26.01 -7.70 10.18
CA TYR A 520 -25.87 -9.15 9.96
C TYR A 520 -25.48 -9.92 11.23
N ARG A 521 -24.75 -9.29 12.16
CA ARG A 521 -24.44 -9.93 13.46
C ARG A 521 -25.72 -10.26 14.24
N TYR A 522 -26.71 -9.37 14.25
CA TYR A 522 -27.98 -9.65 14.94
C TYR A 522 -28.79 -10.71 14.21
N GLU A 523 -28.76 -10.74 12.88
CA GLU A 523 -29.36 -11.82 12.10
C GLU A 523 -28.74 -13.18 12.45
N ASP A 524 -27.41 -13.27 12.50
CA ASP A 524 -26.69 -14.48 12.92
C ASP A 524 -27.06 -14.92 14.33
N LEU A 525 -27.16 -13.98 15.29
CA LEU A 525 -27.57 -14.28 16.67
C LEU A 525 -29.03 -14.76 16.75
N ILE A 526 -29.94 -14.20 15.94
CA ILE A 526 -31.34 -14.63 15.86
C ILE A 526 -31.44 -16.04 15.26
N LEU A 527 -30.69 -16.33 14.20
CA LEU A 527 -30.63 -17.64 13.55
C LEU A 527 -30.06 -18.71 14.49
N GLN A 528 -29.04 -18.35 15.26
CA GLN A 528 -28.42 -19.24 16.25
C GLN A 528 -29.20 -19.36 17.57
N LYS A 529 -30.32 -18.64 17.72
CA LYS A 529 -31.12 -18.54 18.97
C LYS A 529 -30.31 -18.04 20.18
N LYS A 530 -29.32 -17.17 19.94
CA LYS A 530 -28.42 -16.58 20.94
C LYS A 530 -28.64 -15.08 21.13
N ILE A 531 -29.81 -14.57 20.75
CA ILE A 531 -30.12 -13.14 20.86
C ILE A 531 -30.07 -12.62 22.31
N GLU A 532 -30.20 -13.50 23.31
CA GLU A 532 -30.02 -13.18 24.73
C GLU A 532 -28.60 -12.65 25.03
N GLU A 533 -27.58 -13.08 24.28
CA GLU A 533 -26.19 -12.59 24.43
C GLU A 533 -26.07 -11.10 24.08
N ALA A 534 -26.94 -10.59 23.20
CA ALA A 534 -26.98 -9.18 22.79
C ALA A 534 -27.87 -8.30 23.69
N ARG A 535 -28.51 -8.87 24.70
CA ARG A 535 -29.37 -8.16 25.67
C ARG A 535 -28.72 -6.90 26.29
N PRO A 536 -27.45 -6.90 26.74
CA PRO A 536 -26.84 -5.68 27.31
C PRO A 536 -26.64 -4.57 26.28
N GLU A 537 -26.75 -4.85 24.99
CA GLU A 537 -26.54 -3.90 23.89
C GLU A 537 -27.86 -3.40 23.29
N LEU A 538 -29.01 -3.82 23.83
CA LEU A 538 -30.33 -3.52 23.29
C LEU A 538 -31.17 -2.66 24.25
N ILE A 539 -32.05 -1.86 23.66
CA ILE A 539 -32.99 -0.96 24.31
C ILE A 539 -34.38 -1.30 23.81
N ALA A 540 -35.32 -1.53 24.72
CA ALA A 540 -36.71 -1.70 24.37
C ALA A 540 -37.54 -0.53 24.90
N THR A 541 -38.60 -0.18 24.17
CA THR A 541 -39.57 0.81 24.66
C THR A 541 -40.31 0.30 25.90
N ASP A 542 -40.61 -1.00 25.94
CA ASP A 542 -41.13 -1.71 27.10
C ASP A 542 -40.16 -2.84 27.50
N ARG A 543 -39.56 -2.73 28.70
CA ARG A 543 -38.60 -3.72 29.21
C ARG A 543 -39.24 -5.10 29.41
N SER A 544 -40.53 -5.16 29.72
CA SER A 544 -41.23 -6.43 29.94
C SER A 544 -41.33 -7.27 28.67
N ILE A 545 -41.45 -6.62 27.50
CA ILE A 545 -41.45 -7.29 26.20
C ILE A 545 -40.07 -7.84 25.86
N MET A 546 -39.02 -7.07 26.16
CA MET A 546 -37.64 -7.51 25.97
C MET A 546 -37.35 -8.81 26.74
N ASP A 547 -37.86 -8.92 27.98
CA ASP A 547 -37.73 -10.12 28.81
C ASP A 547 -38.47 -11.34 28.26
N GLN A 548 -39.61 -11.11 27.61
CA GLN A 548 -40.40 -12.20 27.02
C GLN A 548 -39.80 -12.69 25.69
N CYS A 549 -39.36 -11.75 24.84
CA CYS A 549 -38.97 -12.03 23.47
C CYS A 549 -37.52 -12.48 23.35
N LEU A 550 -36.60 -11.99 24.19
CA LEU A 550 -35.19 -12.37 24.18
C LEU A 550 -34.94 -13.67 24.95
N THR A 551 -35.69 -14.72 24.63
CA THR A 551 -35.51 -16.07 25.18
C THR A 551 -35.31 -17.08 24.06
N PRO A 552 -34.57 -18.20 24.29
CA PRO A 552 -34.35 -19.23 23.28
C PRO A 552 -35.64 -19.90 22.77
N ASN A 553 -36.73 -19.77 23.53
CA ASN A 553 -38.05 -20.32 23.22
C ASN A 553 -38.85 -19.44 22.25
N TRP A 554 -38.45 -18.17 22.04
CA TRP A 554 -39.11 -17.30 21.08
C TRP A 554 -38.76 -17.72 19.65
N PRO A 555 -39.73 -17.78 18.71
CA PRO A 555 -39.44 -18.20 17.34
C PRO A 555 -38.51 -17.20 16.62
N SER A 556 -37.42 -17.70 16.02
CA SER A 556 -36.49 -16.85 15.25
C SER A 556 -37.18 -16.09 14.12
N GLY A 557 -38.15 -16.73 13.45
CA GLY A 557 -38.94 -16.10 12.38
C GLY A 557 -39.96 -15.06 12.84
N ALA A 558 -40.13 -14.86 14.15
CA ALA A 558 -40.94 -13.75 14.67
C ALA A 558 -40.17 -12.42 14.72
N PHE A 559 -38.84 -12.47 14.65
CA PHE A 559 -38.02 -11.27 14.56
C PHE A 559 -37.95 -10.77 13.12
N GLN A 560 -38.27 -9.50 12.93
CA GLN A 560 -38.01 -8.76 11.71
C GLN A 560 -36.98 -7.68 12.02
N LEU A 561 -35.83 -7.74 11.34
CA LEU A 561 -34.79 -6.73 11.42
C LEU A 561 -35.13 -5.58 10.46
N MET A 562 -34.87 -4.36 10.90
CA MET A 562 -35.00 -3.12 10.12
C MET A 562 -33.73 -2.30 10.34
N SER A 563 -33.44 -1.34 9.45
CA SER A 563 -32.23 -0.52 9.56
C SER A 563 -32.16 0.35 10.81
N PHE A 564 -33.29 0.55 11.50
CA PHE A 564 -33.43 1.40 12.68
C PHE A 564 -33.83 0.62 13.96
N GLY A 565 -34.07 -0.70 13.86
CA GLY A 565 -34.37 -1.55 15.01
C GLY A 565 -34.96 -2.91 14.65
N ILE A 566 -35.47 -3.61 15.66
CA ILE A 566 -35.97 -4.99 15.58
C ILE A 566 -37.43 -5.02 16.04
N CYS A 567 -38.28 -5.69 15.26
CA CYS A 567 -39.65 -6.03 15.65
C CYS A 567 -39.74 -7.51 16.04
N PRO A 568 -40.02 -7.87 17.30
CA PRO A 568 -40.15 -9.27 17.74
C PRO A 568 -41.49 -9.92 17.35
N MET A 569 -42.39 -9.17 16.71
CA MET A 569 -43.75 -9.59 16.31
C MET A 569 -43.92 -9.65 14.78
N SER A 570 -42.83 -9.57 14.01
CA SER A 570 -42.83 -9.58 12.54
C SER A 570 -43.83 -8.60 11.89
N GLY A 571 -44.10 -7.46 12.54
CA GLY A 571 -45.02 -6.43 12.04
C GLY A 571 -46.51 -6.81 12.07
N ASN A 572 -46.91 -7.83 12.84
CA ASN A 572 -48.29 -8.34 12.86
C ASN A 572 -49.15 -7.87 14.05
N LYS A 573 -48.56 -7.25 15.07
CA LYS A 573 -49.27 -6.79 16.30
C LYS A 573 -49.24 -5.28 16.51
N CYS A 574 -49.34 -4.51 15.42
CA CYS A 574 -49.34 -3.04 15.50
C CYS A 574 -50.62 -2.48 16.14
N ASP A 575 -51.69 -3.25 16.12
CA ASP A 575 -52.99 -3.03 16.74
C ASP A 575 -52.99 -3.12 18.29
N GLU A 576 -51.98 -3.76 18.88
CA GLU A 576 -51.77 -3.83 20.34
C GLU A 576 -50.51 -3.06 20.80
N GLY A 577 -49.90 -2.28 19.89
CA GLY A 577 -48.58 -1.68 20.12
C GLY A 577 -48.58 -0.32 20.82
N GLY A 578 -49.76 0.30 21.02
CA GLY A 578 -49.93 1.61 21.62
C GLY A 578 -50.07 1.57 23.16
N MET A 579 -50.62 2.64 23.72
CA MET A 579 -50.78 2.79 25.18
C MET A 579 -51.82 1.81 25.77
N ALA A 580 -51.71 1.50 27.06
CA ALA A 580 -52.69 0.68 27.76
C ALA A 580 -54.02 1.44 27.92
N LEU A 581 -55.12 0.85 27.43
CA LEU A 581 -56.48 1.38 27.55
C LEU A 581 -57.15 0.98 28.86
N VAL A 582 -56.87 -0.25 29.35
CA VAL A 582 -57.42 -0.78 30.59
C VAL A 582 -56.36 -1.64 31.28
N GLU A 583 -55.92 -1.23 32.47
CA GLU A 583 -55.05 -2.04 33.33
C GLU A 583 -55.90 -2.84 34.34
N ARG A 584 -56.24 -4.09 34.01
CA ARG A 584 -56.78 -5.05 34.99
C ARG A 584 -55.66 -5.99 35.43
N LYS A 585 -55.75 -6.51 36.67
CA LYS A 585 -54.78 -7.47 37.24
C LYS A 585 -54.57 -8.77 36.43
N VAL A 586 -55.39 -9.04 35.40
CA VAL A 586 -55.40 -10.32 34.65
C VAL A 586 -55.21 -10.12 33.14
N GLU A 587 -55.74 -9.05 32.54
CA GLU A 587 -55.56 -8.74 31.12
C GLU A 587 -55.45 -7.22 30.92
N ALA A 588 -54.37 -6.77 30.28
CA ALA A 588 -54.19 -5.40 29.84
C ALA A 588 -54.60 -5.29 28.37
N GLN A 589 -55.54 -4.39 28.07
CA GLN A 589 -55.92 -4.07 26.69
C GLN A 589 -55.11 -2.87 26.22
N TYR A 590 -54.55 -2.95 25.02
CA TYR A 590 -53.70 -1.91 24.43
C TYR A 590 -54.40 -1.27 23.23
N ALA A 591 -54.10 0.00 23.00
CA ALA A 591 -54.51 0.73 21.82
C ALA A 591 -53.65 0.33 20.60
N PRO A 592 -54.12 0.58 19.37
CA PRO A 592 -53.26 0.54 18.20
C PRO A 592 -52.15 1.59 18.29
N VAL A 593 -51.03 1.30 17.64
CA VAL A 593 -49.94 2.26 17.47
C VAL A 593 -50.48 3.52 16.79
N PRO A 594 -50.22 4.73 17.31
CA PRO A 594 -50.63 5.97 16.67
C PRO A 594 -50.00 6.11 15.27
N ASN A 595 -50.81 6.57 14.31
CA ASN A 595 -50.29 6.88 12.98
C ASN A 595 -49.30 8.04 13.07
N GLY A 596 -48.14 7.89 12.43
CA GLY A 596 -47.07 8.89 12.42
C GLY A 596 -46.48 9.07 11.03
N TYR A 597 -45.24 9.53 10.95
CA TYR A 597 -44.49 9.68 9.70
C TYR A 597 -44.39 8.37 8.92
N LEU A 598 -44.12 7.25 9.60
CA LEU A 598 -44.03 5.91 9.01
C LEU A 598 -45.42 5.26 8.76
N GLY A 599 -46.50 6.03 8.86
CA GLY A 599 -47.87 5.56 8.69
C GLY A 599 -48.36 4.71 9.86
N THR A 600 -49.05 3.61 9.57
CA THR A 600 -49.66 2.72 10.58
C THR A 600 -48.64 1.85 11.32
N ARG A 601 -47.41 1.74 10.79
CA ARG A 601 -46.30 1.01 11.40
C ARG A 601 -45.30 1.97 12.04
N ASN A 602 -45.79 2.83 12.94
CA ASN A 602 -44.97 3.79 13.66
C ASN A 602 -44.16 3.13 14.79
N CYS A 603 -43.16 2.34 14.41
CA CYS A 603 -42.32 1.55 15.30
C CYS A 603 -41.69 2.35 16.45
N PRO A 604 -41.19 3.60 16.29
CA PRO A 604 -40.64 4.38 17.40
C PRO A 604 -41.60 4.62 18.58
N GLN A 605 -42.91 4.63 18.32
CA GLN A 605 -43.96 4.73 19.36
C GLN A 605 -44.50 3.37 19.82
N CYS A 606 -44.08 2.27 19.18
CA CYS A 606 -44.59 0.94 19.46
C CYS A 606 -43.91 0.33 20.69
N ARG A 607 -44.70 -0.17 21.63
CA ARG A 607 -44.18 -0.85 22.84
C ARG A 607 -43.30 -2.06 22.55
N PHE A 608 -43.51 -2.73 21.42
CA PHE A 608 -42.75 -3.92 21.04
C PHE A 608 -41.38 -3.61 20.42
N PHE A 609 -41.10 -2.33 20.15
CA PHE A 609 -39.92 -1.94 19.40
C PHE A 609 -38.64 -2.06 20.24
N ILE A 610 -37.63 -2.69 19.65
CA ILE A 610 -36.31 -2.91 20.23
C ILE A 610 -35.27 -2.25 19.31
N THR A 611 -34.33 -1.52 19.87
CA THR A 611 -33.24 -0.85 19.15
C THR A 611 -31.95 -0.88 19.97
N GLY A 612 -30.92 -0.14 19.58
CA GLY A 612 -29.63 -0.11 20.27
C GLY A 612 -28.57 0.66 19.50
N PRO A 613 -27.34 0.71 20.02
CA PRO A 613 -26.20 1.39 19.40
C PRO A 613 -25.97 1.11 17.91
N ALA A 614 -26.15 -0.13 17.48
CA ALA A 614 -25.94 -0.53 16.09
C ALA A 614 -26.95 0.13 15.12
N PHE A 615 -28.13 0.51 15.61
CA PHE A 615 -29.21 1.10 14.81
C PHE A 615 -29.21 2.63 14.83
N LEU A 616 -28.25 3.26 15.51
CA LEU A 616 -28.18 4.73 15.67
C LEU A 616 -28.23 5.48 14.34
N GLY A 617 -27.52 4.97 13.33
CA GLY A 617 -27.51 5.59 12.01
C GLY A 617 -28.88 5.56 11.33
N GLY A 618 -29.59 4.42 11.38
CA GLY A 618 -30.95 4.32 10.84
C GLY A 618 -31.97 5.15 11.63
N LEU A 619 -31.85 5.20 12.95
CA LEU A 619 -32.69 6.06 13.80
C LEU A 619 -32.50 7.54 13.44
N SER A 620 -31.26 7.98 13.27
CA SER A 620 -30.97 9.37 12.89
C SER A 620 -31.40 9.69 11.46
N ALA A 621 -31.33 8.73 10.54
CA ALA A 621 -31.82 8.90 9.18
C ALA A 621 -33.31 9.25 9.16
N ILE A 622 -34.13 8.47 9.89
CA ILE A 622 -35.57 8.73 10.03
C ILE A 622 -35.81 10.05 10.76
N ALA A 623 -35.03 10.35 11.81
CA ALA A 623 -35.17 11.60 12.54
C ALA A 623 -34.92 12.82 11.62
N ASN A 624 -33.90 12.77 10.76
CA ASN A 624 -33.61 13.82 9.78
C ASN A 624 -34.74 13.98 8.75
N GLU A 625 -35.35 12.89 8.30
CA GLU A 625 -36.53 12.94 7.41
C GLU A 625 -37.73 13.61 8.09
N ILE A 626 -37.99 13.27 9.36
CA ILE A 626 -39.07 13.90 10.13
C ILE A 626 -38.78 15.38 10.36
N ILE A 627 -37.53 15.78 10.63
CA ILE A 627 -37.18 17.19 10.77
C ILE A 627 -37.40 17.95 9.46
N LEU A 628 -37.08 17.35 8.31
CA LEU A 628 -37.39 17.94 7.00
C LEU A 628 -38.91 18.16 6.83
N GLU A 629 -39.74 17.17 7.18
CA GLU A 629 -41.20 17.31 7.16
C GLU A 629 -41.72 18.38 8.13
N ILE A 630 -41.13 18.47 9.32
CA ILE A 630 -41.46 19.48 10.33
C ILE A 630 -41.18 20.85 9.78
N ASN A 631 -40.00 21.08 9.18
CA ASN A 631 -39.61 22.39 8.63
C ASN A 631 -40.60 22.85 7.55
N VAL A 632 -40.99 21.97 6.62
CA VAL A 632 -41.94 22.37 5.58
C VAL A 632 -43.34 22.60 6.16
N THR A 633 -43.83 21.69 7.01
CA THR A 633 -45.17 21.84 7.63
C THR A 633 -45.24 23.08 8.52
N ARG A 634 -44.14 23.42 9.19
CA ARG A 634 -43.99 24.62 10.01
C ARG A 634 -44.08 25.90 9.18
N ASN A 635 -43.46 25.95 8.01
CA ASN A 635 -43.55 27.12 7.12
C ASN A 635 -45.00 27.35 6.65
N GLU A 636 -45.67 26.29 6.19
CA GLU A 636 -47.08 26.35 5.80
C GLU A 636 -47.99 26.78 6.97
N TYR A 637 -47.70 26.29 8.18
CA TYR A 637 -48.42 26.67 9.40
C TYR A 637 -48.27 28.16 9.71
N HIS A 638 -47.06 28.72 9.65
CA HIS A 638 -46.82 30.15 9.90
C HIS A 638 -47.50 31.04 8.86
N GLU A 639 -47.44 30.68 7.57
CA GLU A 639 -48.16 31.43 6.52
C GLU A 639 -49.68 31.45 6.74
N LEU A 640 -50.25 30.34 7.20
CA LEU A 640 -51.69 30.27 7.50
C LEU A 640 -52.03 31.07 8.77
N GLU A 641 -51.14 31.08 9.76
CA GLU A 641 -51.34 31.87 10.98
C GLU A 641 -51.32 33.37 10.69
N GLU A 642 -50.39 33.86 9.87
CA GLU A 642 -50.37 35.26 9.44
C GLU A 642 -51.65 35.65 8.68
N LYS A 643 -52.11 34.79 7.75
CA LYS A 643 -53.35 34.99 7.00
C LYS A 643 -54.60 34.94 7.90
N ARG A 644 -54.56 34.11 8.96
CA ARG A 644 -55.65 34.02 9.94
C ARG A 644 -55.70 35.27 10.80
N GLN A 645 -54.56 35.69 11.32
CA GLN A 645 -54.43 36.87 12.18
C GLN A 645 -54.87 38.14 11.45
N THR A 646 -54.43 38.35 10.21
CA THR A 646 -54.87 39.49 9.39
C THR A 646 -56.39 39.53 9.16
N LEU A 647 -57.04 38.37 8.97
CA LEU A 647 -58.50 38.30 8.83
C LEU A 647 -59.24 38.47 10.16
N ASP A 648 -58.67 38.00 11.28
CA ASP A 648 -59.21 38.22 12.62
C ASP A 648 -59.13 39.71 12.99
N ASP A 649 -58.04 40.40 12.63
CA ASP A 649 -57.88 41.85 12.80
C ASP A 649 -58.90 42.63 11.93
N GLU A 650 -59.06 42.28 10.65
CA GLU A 650 -60.09 42.88 9.78
C GLU A 650 -61.51 42.67 10.32
N ARG A 651 -61.79 41.52 10.93
CA ARG A 651 -63.08 41.25 11.57
C ARG A 651 -63.28 42.16 12.77
N TYR A 652 -62.27 42.29 13.62
CA TYR A 652 -62.31 43.16 14.80
C TYR A 652 -62.57 44.63 14.43
N ASP A 653 -61.89 45.14 13.40
CA ASP A 653 -62.06 46.52 12.92
C ASP A 653 -63.46 46.77 12.34
N ALA A 654 -64.00 45.80 11.58
CA ALA A 654 -65.35 45.86 11.04
C ALA A 654 -66.42 45.86 12.14
N GLU A 655 -66.30 44.96 13.12
CA GLU A 655 -67.21 44.87 14.26
C GLU A 655 -67.15 46.13 15.14
N SER A 656 -65.94 46.64 15.40
CA SER A 656 -65.72 47.88 16.17
C SER A 656 -66.30 49.12 15.46
N SER A 657 -66.32 49.10 14.13
CA SER A 657 -66.91 50.16 13.30
C SER A 657 -68.42 49.96 13.03
N GLY A 658 -69.03 48.89 13.56
CA GLY A 658 -70.44 48.54 13.33
C GLY A 658 -70.76 48.08 11.91
N GLN A 659 -69.75 47.67 11.13
CA GLN A 659 -69.88 47.17 9.75
C GLN A 659 -69.91 45.63 9.72
N PHE A 660 -70.54 45.06 8.68
CA PHE A 660 -70.62 43.61 8.51
C PHE A 660 -69.35 43.03 7.88
N PHE A 661 -68.75 42.02 8.51
CA PHE A 661 -67.57 41.31 7.98
C PHE A 661 -67.95 40.35 6.84
N GLY A 662 -67.59 40.72 5.61
CA GLY A 662 -67.95 39.96 4.40
C GLY A 662 -67.13 38.69 4.13
N LYS A 663 -66.02 38.45 4.85
CA LYS A 663 -65.04 37.38 4.55
C LYS A 663 -65.15 36.15 5.49
N GLU A 664 -66.24 35.98 6.22
CA GLU A 664 -66.44 34.90 7.22
C GLU A 664 -66.18 33.48 6.68
N ARG A 665 -66.59 33.20 5.44
CA ARG A 665 -66.34 31.89 4.80
C ARG A 665 -64.86 31.64 4.54
N THR A 666 -64.10 32.68 4.23
CA THR A 666 -62.66 32.59 3.97
C THR A 666 -61.89 32.37 5.27
N LEU A 667 -62.28 33.08 6.34
CA LEU A 667 -61.72 32.87 7.67
C LEU A 667 -61.90 31.41 8.11
N LYS A 668 -63.12 30.87 8.05
CA LYS A 668 -63.38 29.46 8.42
C LYS A 668 -62.56 28.44 7.61
N LYS A 669 -62.34 28.68 6.31
CA LYS A 669 -61.49 27.81 5.49
C LYS A 669 -60.03 27.84 5.94
N ILE A 670 -59.50 29.03 6.22
CA ILE A 670 -58.12 29.20 6.68
C ILE A 670 -57.95 28.61 8.07
N THR A 671 -58.89 28.83 8.99
CA THR A 671 -58.87 28.21 10.33
C THR A 671 -58.87 26.69 10.25
N SER A 672 -59.71 26.09 9.39
CA SER A 672 -59.71 24.63 9.20
C SER A 672 -58.38 24.11 8.65
N ALA A 673 -57.78 24.80 7.67
CA ALA A 673 -56.48 24.41 7.12
C ALA A 673 -55.35 24.57 8.15
N TYR A 674 -55.40 25.64 8.95
CA TYR A 674 -54.48 25.87 10.05
C TYR A 674 -54.55 24.75 11.10
N GLU A 675 -55.76 24.38 11.55
CA GLU A 675 -55.97 23.30 12.51
C GLU A 675 -55.47 21.95 11.97
N GLU A 676 -55.64 21.68 10.68
CA GLU A 676 -55.12 20.49 10.02
C GLU A 676 -53.59 20.45 10.05
N LYS A 677 -52.91 21.55 9.71
CA LYS A 677 -51.44 21.65 9.77
C LYS A 677 -50.92 21.58 11.19
N ALA A 678 -51.61 22.19 12.16
CA ALA A 678 -51.27 22.12 13.57
C ALA A 678 -51.29 20.67 14.08
N LYS A 679 -52.34 19.90 13.75
CA LYS A 679 -52.44 18.47 14.09
C LYS A 679 -51.34 17.63 13.45
N LYS A 680 -51.01 17.90 12.17
CA LYS A 680 -49.90 17.21 11.50
C LYS A 680 -48.56 17.51 12.18
N LEU A 681 -48.32 18.76 12.57
CA LEU A 681 -47.09 19.17 13.24
C LEU A 681 -46.94 18.51 14.62
N ASP A 682 -48.02 18.48 15.40
CA ASP A 682 -48.07 17.81 16.71
C ASP A 682 -47.71 16.32 16.62
N MET A 683 -48.25 15.61 15.62
CA MET A 683 -47.92 14.22 15.33
C MET A 683 -46.42 14.03 15.02
N LEU A 684 -45.85 14.84 14.12
CA LEU A 684 -44.43 14.74 13.73
C LEU A 684 -43.48 15.07 14.88
N LEU A 685 -43.80 16.09 15.70
CA LEU A 685 -43.02 16.45 16.87
C LEU A 685 -43.04 15.33 17.93
N THR A 686 -44.18 14.66 18.10
CA THR A 686 -44.29 13.51 18.99
C THR A 686 -43.40 12.35 18.51
N ASP A 687 -43.39 12.06 17.20
CA ASP A 687 -42.49 11.05 16.62
C ASP A 687 -41.01 11.39 16.86
N LEU A 688 -40.64 12.65 16.59
CA LEU A 688 -39.28 13.14 16.80
C LEU A 688 -38.85 13.00 18.27
N GLN A 689 -39.74 13.28 19.22
CA GLN A 689 -39.45 13.14 20.65
C GLN A 689 -39.18 11.67 21.04
N HIS A 690 -39.93 10.72 20.49
CA HIS A 690 -39.71 9.30 20.75
C HIS A 690 -38.38 8.81 20.16
N LEU A 691 -38.06 9.23 18.93
CA LEU A 691 -36.77 8.93 18.29
C LEU A 691 -35.61 9.52 19.08
N TYR A 692 -35.72 10.79 19.49
CA TYR A 692 -34.68 11.45 20.29
C TYR A 692 -34.41 10.70 21.59
N ARG A 693 -35.46 10.28 22.29
CA ARG A 693 -35.33 9.44 23.50
C ARG A 693 -34.56 8.15 23.22
N LEU A 694 -34.87 7.45 22.13
CA LEU A 694 -34.20 6.19 21.76
C LEU A 694 -32.74 6.41 21.35
N ILE A 695 -32.46 7.49 20.63
CA ILE A 695 -31.09 7.89 20.24
C ILE A 695 -30.27 8.23 21.48
N SER A 696 -30.79 9.07 22.40
CA SER A 696 -30.11 9.41 23.65
C SER A 696 -29.84 8.19 24.54
N GLN A 697 -30.79 7.27 24.65
CA GLN A 697 -30.56 6.02 25.39
C GLN A 697 -29.49 5.15 24.74
N SER A 698 -29.47 5.08 23.40
CA SER A 698 -28.48 4.30 22.64
C SER A 698 -27.07 4.88 22.73
N THR A 699 -26.94 6.21 22.72
CA THR A 699 -25.64 6.88 22.90
C THR A 699 -25.11 6.76 24.33
N GLU A 700 -25.98 6.80 25.34
CA GLU A 700 -25.59 6.57 26.74
C GLU A 700 -25.10 5.13 26.98
N LEU A 701 -25.76 4.15 26.36
CA LEU A 701 -25.34 2.74 26.40
C LEU A 701 -23.95 2.52 25.78
N LEU A 702 -23.67 3.21 24.66
CA LEU A 702 -22.36 3.24 24.01
C LEU A 702 -21.26 3.73 24.95
N LYS A 703 -21.46 4.90 25.58
CA LYS A 703 -20.49 5.49 26.53
C LYS A 703 -20.18 4.56 27.70
N THR A 704 -21.18 3.81 28.17
CA THR A 704 -21.02 2.90 29.32
C THR A 704 -20.29 1.60 28.96
N SER A 705 -20.39 1.16 27.70
CA SER A 705 -19.85 -0.10 27.18
C SER A 705 -18.34 -0.10 26.88
N GLU A 706 -17.63 1.03 27.02
CA GLU A 706 -16.16 1.13 26.81
C GLU A 706 -15.30 0.23 27.75
N THR A 707 -15.92 -0.44 28.71
CA THR A 707 -15.24 -1.27 29.74
C THR A 707 -15.40 -2.79 29.55
N GLY A 708 -16.17 -3.26 28.55
CA GLY A 708 -16.55 -4.67 28.37
C GLY A 708 -15.82 -5.44 27.26
N GLN A 709 -15.77 -6.78 27.39
CA GLN A 709 -14.98 -7.70 26.55
C GLN A 709 -15.57 -7.98 25.14
N HIS A 710 -16.84 -7.63 24.89
CA HIS A 710 -17.55 -7.80 23.63
C HIS A 710 -17.97 -6.42 23.13
N GLN A 711 -17.09 -5.76 22.36
CA GLN A 711 -17.26 -4.37 21.97
C GLN A 711 -17.78 -4.30 20.52
N LEU A 712 -18.96 -3.72 20.32
CA LEU A 712 -19.33 -3.17 19.01
C LEU A 712 -18.41 -1.97 18.76
N ILE A 713 -17.56 -2.07 17.74
CA ILE A 713 -16.74 -0.94 17.30
C ILE A 713 -17.66 0.02 16.54
N VAL A 714 -18.28 0.93 17.28
CA VAL A 714 -18.94 2.11 16.69
C VAL A 714 -17.88 3.21 16.65
N SER A 715 -17.56 3.71 15.46
CA SER A 715 -16.55 4.75 15.26
C SER A 715 -16.88 5.99 16.10
N GLY A 716 -15.87 6.63 16.69
CA GLY A 716 -16.03 7.87 17.47
C GLY A 716 -16.70 9.03 16.69
N ASN A 717 -16.67 9.01 15.36
CA ASN A 717 -17.42 9.94 14.50
C ASN A 717 -18.96 9.85 14.69
N TYR A 718 -19.49 8.71 15.15
CA TYR A 718 -20.91 8.59 15.50
C TYR A 718 -21.21 9.18 16.89
N VAL A 719 -20.22 9.32 17.76
CA VAL A 719 -20.40 9.97 19.07
C VAL A 719 -20.57 11.48 18.92
N GLU A 720 -20.09 12.05 17.81
CA GLU A 720 -20.40 13.42 17.37
C GLU A 720 -21.75 13.56 16.65
N MET A 721 -22.52 12.47 16.45
CA MET A 721 -23.97 12.59 16.20
C MET A 721 -24.71 12.90 17.50
N GLU A 722 -24.28 13.96 18.20
CA GLU A 722 -25.28 14.76 18.89
C GLU A 722 -26.23 15.25 17.79
N MET A 723 -27.52 14.89 17.89
CA MET A 723 -28.55 15.59 17.16
C MET A 723 -28.56 17.03 17.68
N HIS A 724 -27.60 17.84 17.22
CA HIS A 724 -27.54 19.26 17.45
C HIS A 724 -28.75 19.86 16.72
N LEU A 725 -29.89 19.90 17.42
CA LEU A 725 -31.03 20.75 17.08
C LEU A 725 -30.57 22.21 16.85
N GLU A 726 -29.43 22.59 17.44
CA GLU A 726 -28.79 23.91 17.31
C GLU A 726 -27.91 24.07 16.05
N GLU A 727 -27.52 23.01 15.32
CA GLU A 727 -26.62 23.08 14.15
C GLU A 727 -27.24 22.62 12.80
N GLN A 728 -28.56 22.58 12.70
CA GLN A 728 -29.27 22.55 11.40
C GLN A 728 -29.56 23.97 10.91
N SER A 729 -28.57 24.85 10.95
CA SER A 729 -28.73 26.25 10.51
C SER A 729 -28.90 26.40 9.00
N SER A 730 -28.64 25.34 8.21
CA SER A 730 -28.80 25.36 6.76
C SER A 730 -29.66 24.22 6.21
N GLU A 731 -30.60 24.59 5.35
CA GLU A 731 -31.48 23.68 4.62
C GLU A 731 -30.68 22.70 3.74
N PHE A 732 -29.56 23.15 3.17
CA PHE A 732 -28.71 22.32 2.31
C PHE A 732 -28.11 21.11 3.06
N ARG A 733 -27.55 21.31 4.26
CA ARG A 733 -26.96 20.23 5.04
C ARG A 733 -27.97 19.13 5.33
N LEU A 734 -29.17 19.50 5.77
CA LEU A 734 -30.26 18.56 6.05
C LEU A 734 -30.65 17.76 4.80
N LEU A 735 -30.82 18.43 3.65
CA LEU A 735 -31.16 17.78 2.39
C LEU A 735 -30.06 16.82 1.91
N ALA A 736 -28.79 17.22 2.04
CA ALA A 736 -27.64 16.41 1.69
C ALA A 736 -27.52 15.15 2.59
N GLU A 737 -27.72 15.30 3.90
CA GLU A 737 -27.70 14.18 4.85
C GLU A 737 -28.85 13.19 4.58
N VAL A 738 -30.07 13.66 4.32
CA VAL A 738 -31.20 12.78 3.98
C VAL A 738 -30.94 12.00 2.69
N CYS A 739 -30.37 12.64 1.66
CA CYS A 739 -30.02 11.96 0.40
C CYS A 739 -28.86 10.97 0.57
N ALA A 740 -27.87 11.27 1.41
CA ALA A 740 -26.79 10.35 1.73
C ALA A 740 -27.31 9.12 2.51
N ASN A 741 -28.21 9.34 3.47
CA ASN A 741 -28.80 8.29 4.29
C ASN A 741 -29.67 7.33 3.47
N ALA A 742 -30.42 7.82 2.49
CA ALA A 742 -31.23 6.98 1.59
C ALA A 742 -30.39 6.07 0.66
N GLU A 743 -29.10 6.37 0.45
CA GLU A 743 -28.17 5.47 -0.26
C GLU A 743 -27.68 4.32 0.64
N ILE A 744 -27.80 4.47 1.97
CA ILE A 744 -27.22 3.56 2.97
C ILE A 744 -28.30 2.71 3.65
N TYR A 745 -29.43 3.31 4.01
CA TYR A 745 -30.48 2.67 4.79
C TYR A 745 -31.72 2.41 3.93
N GLU A 746 -32.16 1.16 3.86
CA GLU A 746 -33.36 0.75 3.09
C GLU A 746 -34.64 1.39 3.62
N SER A 747 -34.69 1.69 4.93
CA SER A 747 -35.84 2.34 5.56
C SER A 747 -35.91 3.84 5.33
N ALA A 748 -34.87 4.46 4.75
CA ALA A 748 -34.77 5.90 4.57
C ALA A 748 -35.27 6.32 3.17
N SER A 749 -36.01 7.43 3.08
CA SER A 749 -36.58 7.93 1.83
C SER A 749 -36.10 9.33 1.49
N ALA A 750 -35.40 9.46 0.36
CA ALA A 750 -35.01 10.75 -0.20
C ALA A 750 -36.08 11.40 -1.11
N SER A 751 -37.30 10.87 -1.16
CA SER A 751 -38.34 11.31 -2.11
C SER A 751 -38.59 12.83 -2.11
N ARG A 752 -38.61 13.46 -0.93
CA ARG A 752 -38.79 14.90 -0.77
C ARG A 752 -37.48 15.69 -0.88
N ALA A 753 -36.38 15.15 -0.36
CA ALA A 753 -35.09 15.83 -0.32
C ALA A 753 -34.39 15.89 -1.69
N ARG A 754 -34.46 14.79 -2.46
CA ARG A 754 -33.82 14.62 -3.77
C ARG A 754 -34.15 15.74 -4.76
N PRO A 755 -35.42 16.11 -5.04
CA PRO A 755 -35.72 17.16 -6.00
C PRO A 755 -35.23 18.53 -5.52
N LEU A 756 -35.37 18.84 -4.22
CA LEU A 756 -34.90 20.10 -3.64
C LEU A 756 -33.38 20.23 -3.73
N LEU A 757 -32.65 19.19 -3.35
CA LEU A 757 -31.19 19.15 -3.44
C LEU A 757 -30.72 19.27 -4.89
N SER A 758 -31.35 18.53 -5.81
CA SER A 758 -31.00 18.59 -7.24
C SER A 758 -31.16 20.00 -7.80
N GLN A 759 -32.25 20.70 -7.45
CA GLN A 759 -32.47 22.09 -7.86
C GLN A 759 -31.42 23.05 -7.27
N MET A 760 -31.03 22.87 -6.00
CA MET A 760 -29.97 23.68 -5.39
C MET A 760 -28.62 23.47 -6.09
N LEU A 761 -28.29 22.23 -6.44
CA LEU A 761 -27.04 21.89 -7.14
C LEU A 761 -27.04 22.39 -8.59
N ASP A 762 -28.16 22.29 -9.30
CA ASP A 762 -28.31 22.86 -10.64
C ASP A 762 -28.21 24.41 -10.62
N LYS A 763 -28.72 25.07 -9.57
CA LYS A 763 -28.54 26.52 -9.36
C LYS A 763 -27.08 26.89 -9.10
N LEU A 764 -26.36 26.08 -8.32
CA LEU A 764 -24.92 26.23 -8.11
C LEU A 764 -24.16 26.08 -9.42
N ALA A 765 -24.54 25.11 -10.26
CA ALA A 765 -23.93 24.89 -11.57
C ALA A 765 -24.04 26.14 -12.45
N ASP A 766 -25.26 26.68 -12.56
CA ASP A 766 -25.55 27.87 -13.36
C ASP A 766 -24.76 29.09 -12.90
N THR A 767 -24.68 29.31 -11.57
CA THR A 767 -23.92 30.42 -10.97
C THR A 767 -22.42 30.33 -11.26
N ASN A 768 -21.89 29.13 -11.48
CA ASN A 768 -20.47 28.87 -11.75
C ASN A 768 -20.16 28.59 -13.23
N GLY A 769 -21.12 28.83 -14.14
CA GLY A 769 -20.94 28.63 -15.58
C GLY A 769 -20.85 27.17 -16.02
N ILE A 770 -21.35 26.24 -15.21
CA ILE A 770 -21.50 24.82 -15.54
C ILE A 770 -22.95 24.59 -16.02
N ALA A 771 -23.14 23.80 -17.08
CA ALA A 771 -24.46 23.52 -17.59
C ALA A 771 -25.28 22.65 -16.61
N PRO A 772 -26.46 23.11 -16.13
CA PRO A 772 -27.32 22.30 -15.28
C PRO A 772 -27.81 21.05 -16.01
N ALA A 773 -27.70 19.89 -15.36
CA ALA A 773 -27.97 18.59 -15.99
C ALA A 773 -28.67 17.58 -15.07
N ILE A 774 -28.64 17.78 -13.74
CA ILE A 774 -29.16 16.79 -12.79
C ILE A 774 -30.66 16.58 -12.98
N PHE A 775 -31.41 17.66 -13.23
CA PHE A 775 -32.86 17.58 -13.49
C PHE A 775 -33.27 16.67 -14.67
N ARG A 776 -32.35 16.35 -15.60
CA ARG A 776 -32.61 15.47 -16.76
C ARG A 776 -32.46 13.99 -16.46
N LEU A 777 -31.82 13.65 -15.33
CA LEU A 777 -31.52 12.27 -14.94
C LEU A 777 -32.76 11.57 -14.35
N THR A 778 -32.72 10.24 -14.32
CA THR A 778 -33.73 9.43 -13.61
C THR A 778 -33.62 9.60 -12.09
N GLU A 779 -34.66 9.24 -11.35
CA GLU A 779 -34.70 9.37 -9.89
C GLU A 779 -33.49 8.76 -9.16
N ASP A 780 -33.09 7.53 -9.50
CA ASP A 780 -31.94 6.86 -8.90
C ASP A 780 -30.61 7.50 -9.30
N GLN A 781 -30.51 7.96 -10.55
CA GLN A 781 -29.33 8.66 -11.05
C GLN A 781 -29.17 10.04 -10.41
N GLN A 782 -30.29 10.76 -10.18
CA GLN A 782 -30.30 12.04 -9.47
C GLN A 782 -29.75 11.88 -8.06
N LEU A 783 -30.18 10.86 -7.32
CA LEU A 783 -29.69 10.60 -5.96
C LEU A 783 -28.18 10.36 -5.96
N LYS A 784 -27.68 9.49 -6.83
CA LYS A 784 -26.25 9.17 -6.93
C LYS A 784 -25.42 10.36 -7.39
N ALA A 785 -25.87 11.09 -8.41
CA ALA A 785 -25.19 12.27 -8.92
C ALA A 785 -25.14 13.39 -7.87
N ALA A 786 -26.26 13.66 -7.19
CA ALA A 786 -26.33 14.66 -6.13
C ALA A 786 -25.36 14.33 -4.98
N ASN A 787 -25.36 13.09 -4.49
CA ASN A 787 -24.43 12.66 -3.44
C ASN A 787 -22.95 12.78 -3.87
N GLN A 788 -22.63 12.51 -5.15
CA GLN A 788 -21.28 12.69 -5.67
C GLN A 788 -20.87 14.16 -5.73
N VAL A 789 -21.74 15.04 -6.23
CA VAL A 789 -21.48 16.48 -6.29
C VAL A 789 -21.28 17.04 -4.88
N VAL A 790 -22.11 16.64 -3.90
CA VAL A 790 -21.93 17.04 -2.49
C VAL A 790 -20.56 16.61 -1.94
N ARG A 791 -20.11 15.37 -2.23
CA ARG A 791 -18.78 14.90 -1.80
C ARG A 791 -17.65 15.73 -2.41
N LEU A 792 -17.76 16.10 -3.69
CA LEU A 792 -16.79 16.98 -4.35
C LEU A 792 -16.78 18.38 -3.72
N ILE A 793 -17.95 18.96 -3.44
CA ILE A 793 -18.05 20.26 -2.75
C ILE A 793 -17.36 20.19 -1.38
N MET A 794 -17.65 19.15 -0.59
CA MET A 794 -17.05 18.99 0.74
C MET A 794 -15.53 18.78 0.68
N GLN A 795 -15.02 18.15 -0.37
CA GLN A 795 -13.58 18.03 -0.60
C GLN A 795 -12.93 19.40 -0.87
N VAL A 796 -13.57 20.24 -1.68
CA VAL A 796 -13.09 21.59 -2.01
C VAL A 796 -13.15 22.51 -0.78
N THR A 797 -14.22 22.42 0.02
CA THR A 797 -14.40 23.25 1.22
C THR A 797 -13.68 22.71 2.46
N GLN A 798 -12.85 21.68 2.33
CA GLN A 798 -12.11 21.05 3.44
C GLN A 798 -13.04 20.59 4.58
N ASN A 799 -14.19 20.00 4.25
CA ASN A 799 -15.25 19.57 5.15
C ASN A 799 -15.89 20.68 6.01
N ASN A 800 -15.83 21.94 5.58
CA ASN A 800 -16.50 23.05 6.26
C ASN A 800 -17.90 23.30 5.67
N TRP A 801 -18.95 22.91 6.43
CA TRP A 801 -20.35 23.09 6.04
C TRP A 801 -20.73 24.57 5.86
N HIS A 802 -20.21 25.48 6.68
CA HIS A 802 -20.54 26.90 6.57
C HIS A 802 -20.08 27.49 5.23
N VAL A 803 -18.90 27.09 4.75
CA VAL A 803 -18.37 27.52 3.45
C VAL A 803 -19.16 26.87 2.31
N ALA A 804 -19.54 25.60 2.45
CA ALA A 804 -20.39 24.92 1.46
C ALA A 804 -21.77 25.60 1.31
N ASP A 805 -22.37 26.05 2.42
CA ASP A 805 -23.63 26.78 2.39
C ASP A 805 -23.50 28.14 1.70
N GLN A 806 -22.42 28.88 1.95
CA GLN A 806 -22.15 30.14 1.26
C GLN A 806 -22.01 29.93 -0.25
N LEU A 807 -21.36 28.83 -0.67
CA LEU A 807 -21.19 28.47 -2.09
C LEU A 807 -22.53 28.15 -2.74
N ILE A 808 -23.39 27.39 -2.08
CA ILE A 808 -24.70 26.99 -2.61
C ILE A 808 -25.69 28.14 -2.65
N ASN A 809 -25.61 29.06 -1.68
CA ASN A 809 -26.41 30.27 -1.69
C ASN A 809 -25.88 31.33 -2.68
N GLY A 810 -24.73 31.08 -3.34
CA GLY A 810 -24.14 32.00 -4.32
C GLY A 810 -23.46 33.22 -3.71
N GLN A 811 -23.07 33.16 -2.43
CA GLN A 811 -22.34 34.24 -1.75
C GLN A 811 -20.85 34.22 -2.08
N ILE A 812 -20.32 33.02 -2.39
CA ILE A 812 -18.97 32.79 -2.88
C ILE A 812 -19.05 31.92 -4.14
N THR A 813 -18.07 32.04 -5.03
CA THR A 813 -17.97 31.21 -6.23
C THR A 813 -16.88 30.16 -6.09
N LEU A 814 -16.87 29.14 -6.96
CA LEU A 814 -15.79 28.14 -7.00
C LEU A 814 -14.42 28.80 -7.28
N GLU A 815 -14.40 29.93 -8.00
CA GLU A 815 -13.19 30.69 -8.31
C GLU A 815 -12.55 31.32 -7.07
N ASP A 816 -13.35 31.60 -6.04
CA ASP A 816 -12.88 32.21 -4.78
C ASP A 816 -12.24 31.19 -3.83
N LEU A 817 -12.43 29.89 -4.08
CA LEU A 817 -12.03 28.79 -3.18
C LEU A 817 -10.81 27.99 -3.65
N ALA A 818 -10.52 27.95 -4.95
CA ALA A 818 -9.47 27.09 -5.52
C ALA A 818 -8.39 27.88 -6.26
N GLU A 819 -7.13 27.43 -6.17
CA GLU A 819 -6.06 27.95 -7.01
C GLU A 819 -6.36 27.69 -8.51
N PRO A 820 -5.96 28.58 -9.44
CA PRO A 820 -6.36 28.51 -10.86
C PRO A 820 -6.08 27.17 -11.55
N LEU A 821 -5.05 26.43 -11.11
CA LEU A 821 -4.66 25.12 -11.62
C LEU A 821 -5.57 23.98 -11.14
N GLN A 822 -6.17 24.08 -9.95
CA GLN A 822 -7.06 23.06 -9.39
C GLN A 822 -8.53 23.27 -9.79
N LEU A 823 -8.90 24.50 -10.14
CA LEU A 823 -10.26 24.87 -10.54
C LEU A 823 -10.74 24.13 -11.81
N GLY A 824 -9.84 23.95 -12.79
CA GLY A 824 -10.16 23.29 -14.06
C GLY A 824 -10.54 21.82 -13.90
N ASP A 825 -9.82 21.10 -13.03
CA ASP A 825 -10.09 19.69 -12.74
C ASP A 825 -11.40 19.52 -11.96
N VAL A 826 -11.65 20.37 -10.95
CA VAL A 826 -12.87 20.32 -10.12
C VAL A 826 -14.13 20.63 -10.94
N ARG A 827 -14.09 21.63 -11.82
CA ARG A 827 -15.26 21.94 -12.68
C ARG A 827 -15.60 20.78 -13.61
N GLN A 828 -14.59 20.14 -14.20
CA GLN A 828 -14.80 18.96 -15.06
C GLN A 828 -15.33 17.75 -14.28
N GLU A 829 -14.88 17.55 -13.05
CA GLU A 829 -15.38 16.48 -12.18
C GLU A 829 -16.85 16.71 -11.80
N ILE A 830 -17.22 17.94 -11.41
CA ILE A 830 -18.61 18.30 -11.10
C ILE A 830 -19.50 18.15 -12.34
N GLU A 831 -19.07 18.64 -13.50
CA GLU A 831 -19.81 18.51 -14.76
C GLU A 831 -19.98 17.03 -15.18
N SER A 832 -18.95 16.20 -14.99
CA SER A 832 -19.03 14.76 -15.24
C SER A 832 -20.04 14.07 -14.31
N ALA A 833 -20.01 14.40 -13.01
CA ALA A 833 -20.94 13.86 -12.03
C ALA A 833 -22.41 14.27 -12.34
N MET A 834 -22.64 15.53 -12.72
CA MET A 834 -23.97 16.06 -13.06
C MET A 834 -24.58 15.42 -14.31
N ASN A 835 -23.75 15.01 -15.27
CA ASN A 835 -24.20 14.30 -16.47
C ASN A 835 -24.43 12.78 -16.23
N GLY A 836 -24.34 12.31 -14.99
CA GLY A 836 -24.49 10.89 -14.65
C GLY A 836 -23.34 10.01 -15.15
N SER A 837 -22.23 10.61 -15.60
CA SER A 837 -21.00 9.89 -15.93
C SER A 837 -20.32 9.50 -14.62
N LEU A 838 -20.73 8.35 -14.07
CA LEU A 838 -20.14 7.71 -12.90
C LEU A 838 -18.67 7.39 -13.18
N LYS A 839 -17.76 8.35 -13.02
CA LYS A 839 -16.31 8.09 -13.03
C LYS A 839 -15.86 7.54 -11.67
N PHE A 840 -16.39 6.39 -11.31
CA PHE A 840 -15.77 5.42 -10.42
C PHE A 840 -16.26 4.04 -10.87
N PRO A 841 -15.40 3.15 -11.39
CA PRO A 841 -15.81 1.79 -11.64
C PRO A 841 -16.04 1.10 -10.29
N LEU A 842 -17.31 0.94 -9.93
CA LEU A 842 -17.73 -0.32 -9.32
C LEU A 842 -17.71 -1.32 -10.47
N GLU A 843 -16.60 -2.05 -10.62
CA GLU A 843 -16.60 -3.33 -11.32
C GLU A 843 -17.50 -4.28 -10.49
N ILE A 844 -18.80 -4.15 -10.70
CA ILE A 844 -19.71 -5.27 -10.54
C ILE A 844 -19.52 -6.06 -11.82
N GLU A 845 -18.67 -7.08 -11.78
CA GLU A 845 -18.78 -8.18 -12.72
C GLU A 845 -20.22 -8.68 -12.62
N SER A 846 -21.00 -8.43 -13.68
CA SER A 846 -22.22 -9.15 -13.92
C SER A 846 -21.84 -10.62 -14.10
N CYS A 847 -22.10 -11.44 -13.08
CA CYS A 847 -22.18 -12.88 -13.25
C CYS A 847 -23.33 -13.17 -14.23
N ASN A 848 -22.99 -13.32 -15.50
CA ASN A 848 -23.75 -14.06 -16.50
C ASN A 848 -22.78 -15.07 -17.12
N GLU A 849 -22.51 -16.15 -16.38
CA GLU A 849 -22.51 -17.57 -16.77
C GLU A 849 -21.92 -18.43 -15.64
#